data_AF-A0A1F5A422-F1
#
_entry.id   AF-A0A1F5A422-F1
#
_cell.length_a   1.000
_cell.length_b   1.000
_cell.length_c   1.000
_cell.angle_alpha   90.00
_cell.angle_beta   90.00
_cell.angle_gamma   90.00
#
_symmetry.space_group_name_H-M   'P 1'
#
loop_
_entity.id
_entity.type
_entity.pdbx_description
1 polymer ?
#
loop_
_entity_poly.entity_id
_entity_poly.type
_entity_poly.pdbx_seq_one_letter_code
_entity_poly.pdbx_strand_id
1 'polypeptide(L)'
;MSIGSRFRVFFVLLSLAALLASGCARKSAVPGVFIAADASWHERAAASEIRRYLYLRTGELPEIREVRSFARVPARSVAVMEKGGSLALGLDDAGTAAKIASLGGEDYWLKTLPRRSGRTVLVAGGSGPAVLYGAYQLAEKLGVRFGLEGDVVPDARIAAPELDLDETGRPLFAVRGIQPFHDFPEGPDWWTLEDYKAVLGQLPKLRMNFFGLHTYPENPSKEKGATPSAEPTVWIGRAADSGPDGSVVASYPASYQNTARGNWGYESKKTSDFHFGAALLFDRDDFGNDVMAGFSPGPATDEASNEVFNRAAAVFRDAFILARRLGVKTCVGTETPLTVPDLVKKRLADSGRDPKDPAVVKDIYQAMFRRIAAAYPIDYYWFWTWEGWTWDDASPEAIKAVTTDLDMAVQAWKEVRPPFNLATCGWVLGPPSDRTLFDQVLPKDVAMSTINREVGKAPVDPGFSRISGRSLWAIPWMEDDPALTSPQLWAGRMRRDAADALRYGCDGLLGIHWRTRVLSANVLSLARAAWDQGWNTLPKSVAEDVGPITGQFVSFGDQAVAGAGAAAAVYRDVRDRVFAYHLPVPNGTYTVTLQFVEGSVDRARGRVFDVLLQGRRVLDNFDIFARAGKFRALDLTFEGIEVTDGRLAVDFADRIHYPALAGIVVRGRDFVKKVNCGGPAVLDYEADWPETARHLPSLDLYEDWCRAQFGPEAAAEAAAVFAGIDGRHPVPVTWIGGPGNIQPDPRPWDEVKASYAFADDFAALEPKVTGPGHKERFGYWLASFRYMRDVARFNGLWAAYNKAVEKAKAAKVEPARKAVLTEEALPIRAEMAIVLKRIFGALLLAVGNAGELGTIANWEQHLLPGAWERPEAELAQMLGSELPADVLLSRAYDGPLRVFVPAVRASLEAGEAWKIKAVVLSEGQPDTAAVRWRELGSGEFRSVPLEHKARGVFTAALPPPPGAIEYYVEVKAGGETALFPATAPGLNQTVIVLPVVK
;
A
#
# COMPACT_ATOMS: atom_id res chain seq x y z
N MET A 1 -7.61 27.17 84.66
CA MET A 1 -8.41 27.80 83.58
C MET A 1 -7.48 28.43 82.55
N SER A 2 -7.12 27.72 81.47
CA SER A 2 -6.41 28.28 80.30
C SER A 2 -6.73 27.44 79.04
N ILE A 3 -8.02 27.23 78.80
CA ILE A 3 -8.53 26.37 77.70
C ILE A 3 -9.19 27.20 76.59
N GLY A 4 -9.50 28.48 76.83
CA GLY A 4 -10.25 29.32 75.87
C GLY A 4 -9.44 29.96 74.74
N SER A 5 -8.12 30.09 74.86
CA SER A 5 -7.30 30.82 73.88
C SER A 5 -6.71 29.92 72.78
N ARG A 6 -6.33 28.67 73.12
CA ARG A 6 -5.73 27.73 72.14
C ARG A 6 -6.74 27.13 71.15
N PHE A 7 -8.02 27.04 71.51
CA PHE A 7 -9.06 26.49 70.62
C PHE A 7 -9.47 27.44 69.49
N ARG A 8 -9.44 28.76 69.71
CA ARG A 8 -9.78 29.74 68.66
C ARG A 8 -8.67 29.90 67.61
N VAL A 9 -7.40 29.82 68.02
CA VAL A 9 -6.26 29.89 67.09
C VAL A 9 -6.17 28.62 66.23
N PHE A 10 -6.49 27.45 66.80
CA PHE A 10 -6.49 26.18 66.06
C PHE A 10 -7.63 26.10 65.03
N PHE A 11 -8.84 26.62 65.35
CA PHE A 11 -9.95 26.66 64.40
C PHE A 11 -9.75 27.70 63.28
N VAL A 12 -9.14 28.85 63.57
CA VAL A 12 -8.83 29.85 62.54
C VAL A 12 -7.70 29.36 61.61
N LEU A 13 -6.71 28.62 62.13
CA LEU A 13 -5.67 27.97 61.31
C LEU A 13 -6.20 26.79 60.49
N LEU A 14 -7.13 25.97 61.01
CA LEU A 14 -7.80 24.93 60.21
C LEU A 14 -8.75 25.52 59.16
N SER A 15 -9.40 26.64 59.46
CA SER A 15 -10.28 27.33 58.51
C SER A 15 -9.46 28.02 57.41
N LEU A 16 -8.32 28.64 57.75
CA LEU A 16 -7.38 29.16 56.75
C LEU A 16 -6.69 28.03 55.96
N ALA A 17 -6.38 26.89 56.57
CA ALA A 17 -5.83 25.73 55.85
C ALA A 17 -6.87 25.06 54.94
N ALA A 18 -8.16 25.06 55.30
CA ALA A 18 -9.25 24.59 54.43
C ALA A 18 -9.59 25.60 53.31
N LEU A 19 -9.44 26.91 53.57
CA LEU A 19 -9.58 27.96 52.56
C LEU A 19 -8.35 28.10 51.64
N LEU A 20 -7.15 27.73 52.11
CA LEU A 20 -5.91 27.66 51.31
C LEU A 20 -5.70 26.31 50.62
N ALA A 21 -6.29 25.21 51.11
CA ALA A 21 -6.38 23.93 50.38
C ALA A 21 -7.50 23.92 49.33
N SER A 22 -8.39 24.92 49.37
CA SER A 22 -9.25 25.30 48.24
C SER A 22 -8.53 26.26 47.28
N GLY A 23 -7.23 26.48 47.49
CA GLY A 23 -6.35 27.29 46.65
C GLY A 23 -6.29 26.73 45.24
N CYS A 24 -7.01 27.39 44.33
CA CYS A 24 -6.80 27.38 42.90
C CYS A 24 -6.29 26.07 42.32
N ALA A 25 -7.10 25.00 42.36
CA ALA A 25 -6.97 23.96 41.35
C ALA A 25 -7.10 24.68 40.00
N ARG A 26 -5.98 24.88 39.29
CA ARG A 26 -5.99 25.39 37.93
C ARG A 26 -7.01 24.53 37.18
N LYS A 27 -8.13 25.13 36.76
CA LYS A 27 -9.07 24.44 35.87
C LYS A 27 -8.25 24.01 34.67
N SER A 28 -8.10 22.70 34.46
CA SER A 28 -7.36 22.15 33.33
C SER A 28 -7.84 22.83 32.05
N ALA A 29 -6.89 23.22 31.21
CA ALA A 29 -7.21 23.85 29.93
C ALA A 29 -7.73 22.83 28.91
N VAL A 30 -7.52 21.53 29.18
CA VAL A 30 -7.88 20.41 28.32
C VAL A 30 -9.26 19.87 28.68
N PRO A 31 -10.14 19.62 27.69
CA PRO A 31 -11.46 19.08 27.96
C PRO A 31 -11.40 17.64 28.49
N GLY A 32 -12.17 17.34 29.54
CA GLY A 32 -12.39 15.96 29.97
C GLY A 32 -13.20 15.18 28.94
N VAL A 33 -13.03 13.86 28.90
CA VAL A 33 -13.72 12.97 27.96
C VAL A 33 -14.87 12.26 28.66
N PHE A 34 -16.08 12.30 28.09
CA PHE A 34 -17.29 11.77 28.70
C PHE A 34 -17.97 10.75 27.80
N ILE A 35 -18.38 9.63 28.40
CA ILE A 35 -19.09 8.53 27.74
C ILE A 35 -20.29 8.09 28.60
N ALA A 36 -21.21 7.34 28.00
CA ALA A 36 -22.32 6.73 28.73
C ALA A 36 -21.80 5.67 29.73
N ALA A 37 -22.49 5.47 30.86
CA ALA A 37 -22.16 4.40 31.79
C ALA A 37 -22.35 2.99 31.16
N ASP A 38 -23.29 2.88 30.24
CA ASP A 38 -23.58 1.73 29.41
C ASP A 38 -22.88 1.80 28.03
N ALA A 39 -21.85 2.64 27.88
CA ALA A 39 -21.16 2.86 26.62
C ALA A 39 -20.65 1.56 25.99
N SER A 40 -20.77 1.47 24.67
CA SER A 40 -20.32 0.37 23.83
C SER A 40 -18.79 0.20 23.90
N TRP A 41 -18.31 -0.94 23.39
CA TRP A 41 -16.87 -1.19 23.28
C TRP A 41 -16.19 -0.10 22.44
N HIS A 42 -16.80 0.31 21.32
CA HIS A 42 -16.25 1.32 20.43
C HIS A 42 -16.24 2.72 21.05
N GLU A 43 -17.29 3.12 21.79
CA GLU A 43 -17.31 4.40 22.51
C GLU A 43 -16.18 4.48 23.55
N ARG A 44 -15.89 3.38 24.25
CA ARG A 44 -14.79 3.29 25.24
C ARG A 44 -13.42 3.31 24.59
N ALA A 45 -13.26 2.62 23.46
CA ALA A 45 -12.04 2.64 22.66
C ALA A 45 -11.78 4.06 22.09
N ALA A 46 -12.80 4.69 21.50
CA ALA A 46 -12.75 6.06 20.99
C ALA A 46 -12.42 7.08 22.10
N ALA A 47 -13.00 6.94 23.30
CA ALA A 47 -12.65 7.80 24.43
C ALA A 47 -11.18 7.66 24.86
N SER A 48 -10.64 6.43 24.82
CA SER A 48 -9.22 6.17 25.11
C SER A 48 -8.30 6.79 24.05
N GLU A 49 -8.69 6.72 22.78
CA GLU A 49 -8.01 7.37 21.65
C GLU A 49 -8.00 8.90 21.77
N ILE A 50 -9.16 9.50 22.04
CA ILE A 50 -9.28 10.95 22.23
C ILE A 50 -8.43 11.40 23.42
N ARG A 51 -8.46 10.66 24.54
CA ARG A 51 -7.60 10.92 25.69
C ARG A 51 -6.11 10.87 25.30
N ARG A 52 -5.69 9.84 24.56
CA ARG A 52 -4.31 9.70 24.07
C ARG A 52 -3.87 10.91 23.27
N TYR A 53 -4.64 11.32 22.26
CA TYR A 53 -4.21 12.40 21.38
C TYR A 53 -4.30 13.78 22.04
N LEU A 54 -5.28 14.01 22.91
CA LEU A 54 -5.28 15.22 23.74
C LEU A 54 -4.02 15.27 24.61
N TYR A 55 -3.63 14.16 25.26
CA TYR A 55 -2.40 14.10 26.05
C TYR A 55 -1.15 14.37 25.20
N LEU A 56 -0.98 13.66 24.08
CA LEU A 56 0.17 13.86 23.19
C LEU A 56 0.27 15.29 22.67
N ARG A 57 -0.87 15.94 22.43
CA ARG A 57 -0.90 17.28 21.86
C ARG A 57 -0.82 18.40 22.89
N THR A 58 -1.20 18.17 24.14
CA THR A 58 -1.28 19.23 25.17
C THR A 58 -0.33 19.02 26.34
N GLY A 59 0.08 17.77 26.60
CA GLY A 59 0.83 17.39 27.79
C GLY A 59 0.00 17.18 29.05
N GLU A 60 -1.30 17.51 29.04
CA GLU A 60 -2.22 17.24 30.14
C GLU A 60 -3.08 16.03 29.79
N LEU A 61 -3.13 15.03 30.68
CA LEU A 61 -3.92 13.82 30.47
C LEU A 61 -5.37 14.07 30.91
N PRO A 62 -6.35 14.09 30.00
CA PRO A 62 -7.74 14.27 30.41
C PRO A 62 -8.29 13.01 31.07
N GLU A 63 -9.15 13.19 32.07
CA GLU A 63 -9.91 12.09 32.65
C GLU A 63 -10.99 11.58 31.67
N ILE A 64 -11.24 10.27 31.70
CA ILE A 64 -12.44 9.67 31.09
C ILE A 64 -13.46 9.47 32.21
N ARG A 65 -14.68 9.99 32.02
CA ARG A 65 -15.77 9.89 33.00
C ARG A 65 -17.01 9.29 32.39
N GLU A 66 -17.60 8.35 33.12
CA GLU A 66 -18.89 7.75 32.77
C GLU A 66 -20.04 8.54 33.38
N VAL A 67 -21.08 8.79 32.59
CA VAL A 67 -22.28 9.51 33.02
C VAL A 67 -23.55 8.79 32.58
N ARG A 68 -24.63 8.96 33.36
CA ARG A 68 -25.93 8.31 33.08
C ARG A 68 -26.80 9.06 32.06
N SER A 69 -26.45 10.29 31.69
CA SER A 69 -27.21 11.12 30.74
C SER A 69 -26.37 12.31 30.27
N PHE A 70 -26.74 12.88 29.12
CA PHE A 70 -26.04 14.03 28.53
C PHE A 70 -26.16 15.30 29.38
N ALA A 71 -27.25 15.49 30.13
CA ALA A 71 -27.42 16.59 31.07
C ALA A 71 -26.32 16.67 32.15
N ARG A 72 -25.64 15.54 32.43
CA ARG A 72 -24.51 15.47 33.38
C ARG A 72 -23.15 15.74 32.74
N VAL A 73 -23.07 15.91 31.42
CA VAL A 73 -21.83 16.27 30.73
C VAL A 73 -21.58 17.77 30.95
N PRO A 74 -20.48 18.16 31.64
CA PRO A 74 -20.17 19.54 31.94
C PRO A 74 -19.77 20.32 30.67
N ALA A 75 -19.77 21.64 30.73
CA ALA A 75 -19.11 22.45 29.70
C ALA A 75 -17.58 22.22 29.73
N ARG A 76 -16.89 22.51 28.61
CA ARG A 76 -15.46 22.26 28.38
C ARG A 76 -15.12 20.77 28.42
N SER A 77 -15.83 20.01 27.59
CA SER A 77 -15.74 18.54 27.52
C SER A 77 -15.77 18.04 26.08
N VAL A 78 -15.32 16.81 25.90
CA VAL A 78 -15.61 16.00 24.70
C VAL A 78 -16.60 14.93 25.12
N ALA A 79 -17.75 14.86 24.47
CA ALA A 79 -18.74 13.81 24.66
C ALA A 79 -18.69 12.85 23.47
N VAL A 80 -18.42 11.58 23.73
CA VAL A 80 -18.37 10.53 22.71
C VAL A 80 -19.67 9.76 22.77
N MET A 81 -20.32 9.58 21.62
CA MET A 81 -21.61 8.89 21.57
C MET A 81 -21.84 8.15 20.26
N GLU A 82 -22.46 6.99 20.36
CA GLU A 82 -23.01 6.26 19.23
C GLU A 82 -24.49 6.62 19.01
N LYS A 83 -24.93 6.64 17.75
CA LYS A 83 -26.33 6.75 17.38
C LYS A 83 -27.18 5.71 18.11
N GLY A 84 -28.28 6.16 18.73
CA GLY A 84 -29.16 5.30 19.52
C GLY A 84 -28.65 4.96 20.92
N GLY A 85 -27.42 5.36 21.27
CA GLY A 85 -26.88 5.21 22.63
C GLY A 85 -27.53 6.18 23.63
N SER A 86 -27.40 5.87 24.92
CA SER A 86 -28.04 6.61 26.02
C SER A 86 -27.69 8.11 26.06
N LEU A 87 -26.47 8.49 25.67
CA LEU A 87 -26.11 9.92 25.55
C LEU A 87 -26.79 10.61 24.37
N ALA A 88 -26.87 9.94 23.21
CA ALA A 88 -27.52 10.49 22.02
C ALA A 88 -29.03 10.64 22.22
N LEU A 89 -29.68 9.67 22.87
CA LEU A 89 -31.11 9.72 23.19
C LEU A 89 -31.46 10.75 24.28
N GLY A 90 -30.50 11.08 25.15
CA GLY A 90 -30.67 12.03 26.25
C GLY A 90 -30.34 13.49 25.91
N LEU A 91 -30.23 13.85 24.63
CA LEU A 91 -29.98 15.22 24.17
C LEU A 91 -31.27 16.05 24.20
N ASP A 92 -31.23 17.19 24.88
CA ASP A 92 -32.39 18.11 24.98
C ASP A 92 -32.62 18.92 23.68
N ASP A 93 -31.59 19.12 22.86
CA ASP A 93 -31.68 19.84 21.59
C ASP A 93 -32.20 18.91 20.48
N ALA A 94 -33.45 19.10 20.08
CA ALA A 94 -34.13 18.26 19.09
C ALA A 94 -33.41 18.24 17.73
N GLY A 95 -32.79 19.36 17.32
CA GLY A 95 -32.05 19.44 16.06
C GLY A 95 -30.79 18.57 16.06
N THR A 96 -29.99 18.65 17.12
CA THR A 96 -28.80 17.82 17.34
C THR A 96 -29.18 16.35 17.46
N ALA A 97 -30.22 16.02 18.22
CA ALA A 97 -30.71 14.64 18.36
C ALA A 97 -31.16 14.07 16.99
N ALA A 98 -31.93 14.83 16.22
CA ALA A 98 -32.37 14.44 14.89
C ALA A 98 -31.18 14.26 13.91
N LYS A 99 -30.18 15.14 13.98
CA LYS A 99 -28.96 15.03 13.16
C LYS A 99 -28.20 13.74 13.47
N ILE A 100 -27.99 13.38 14.74
CA ILE A 100 -27.33 12.12 15.12
C ILE A 100 -28.17 10.92 14.68
N ALA A 101 -29.48 10.97 14.85
CA ALA A 101 -30.39 9.92 14.38
C ALA A 101 -30.36 9.72 12.86
N SER A 102 -29.99 10.76 12.09
CA SER A 102 -29.86 10.70 10.63
C SER A 102 -28.53 10.16 10.10
N LEU A 103 -27.53 9.95 10.97
CA LEU A 103 -26.21 9.44 10.55
C LEU A 103 -26.33 8.04 9.94
N GLY A 104 -25.68 7.85 8.77
CA GLY A 104 -25.47 6.55 8.16
C GLY A 104 -24.49 5.68 8.94
N GLY A 105 -24.42 4.38 8.64
CA GLY A 105 -23.65 3.42 9.44
C GLY A 105 -22.15 3.74 9.57
N GLU A 106 -21.55 4.42 8.59
CA GLU A 106 -20.15 4.83 8.62
C GLU A 106 -19.96 6.35 8.78
N ASP A 107 -21.07 7.10 8.94
CA ASP A 107 -21.03 8.56 9.09
C ASP A 107 -20.57 8.94 10.50
N TYR A 108 -19.78 10.01 10.60
CA TYR A 108 -19.49 10.68 11.87
C TYR A 108 -19.90 12.16 11.82
N TRP A 109 -20.11 12.75 12.99
CA TRP A 109 -20.33 14.19 13.15
C TRP A 109 -19.53 14.73 14.32
N LEU A 110 -18.68 15.72 14.02
CA LEU A 110 -17.97 16.53 14.99
C LEU A 110 -18.69 17.86 15.13
N LYS A 111 -19.18 18.16 16.34
CA LYS A 111 -19.94 19.38 16.60
C LYS A 111 -19.55 20.05 17.90
N THR A 112 -19.29 21.35 17.85
CA THR A 112 -19.12 22.17 19.03
C THR A 112 -20.45 22.79 19.44
N LEU A 113 -20.95 22.41 20.61
CA LEU A 113 -22.16 22.95 21.21
C LEU A 113 -21.82 24.08 22.20
N PRO A 114 -22.43 25.27 22.07
CA PRO A 114 -22.31 26.31 23.08
C PRO A 114 -23.05 25.89 24.35
N ARG A 115 -22.43 26.12 25.50
CA ARG A 115 -23.01 25.91 26.84
C ARG A 115 -22.84 27.18 27.66
N ARG A 116 -23.68 27.37 28.69
CA ARG A 116 -23.67 28.58 29.53
C ARG A 116 -22.30 28.92 30.15
N SER A 117 -21.42 27.93 30.35
CA SER A 117 -20.09 28.08 30.97
C SER A 117 -18.94 27.52 30.12
N GLY A 118 -19.12 27.40 28.79
CA GLY A 118 -18.07 26.95 27.88
C GLY A 118 -18.62 26.26 26.62
N ARG A 119 -17.85 25.33 26.06
CA ARG A 119 -18.21 24.57 24.86
C ARG A 119 -18.10 23.06 25.12
N THR A 120 -18.97 22.27 24.51
CA THR A 120 -18.85 20.80 24.52
C THR A 120 -18.68 20.33 23.08
N VAL A 121 -17.63 19.55 22.83
CA VAL A 121 -17.41 18.91 21.53
C VAL A 121 -18.11 17.57 21.53
N LEU A 122 -18.96 17.32 20.56
CA LEU A 122 -19.58 16.03 20.29
C LEU A 122 -18.71 15.27 19.30
N VAL A 123 -18.44 14.01 19.61
CA VAL A 123 -17.93 13.00 18.68
C VAL A 123 -19.03 11.97 18.54
N ALA A 124 -19.87 12.13 17.51
CA ALA A 124 -21.00 11.25 17.25
C ALA A 124 -20.72 10.34 16.04
N GLY A 125 -21.00 9.04 16.17
CA GLY A 125 -20.91 8.08 15.06
C GLY A 125 -22.25 7.39 14.79
N GLY A 126 -22.53 7.06 13.54
CA GLY A 126 -23.73 6.31 13.17
C GLY A 126 -23.69 4.81 13.51
N SER A 127 -22.50 4.29 13.83
CA SER A 127 -22.24 2.97 14.42
C SER A 127 -20.95 2.99 15.24
N GLY A 128 -20.64 1.91 15.95
CA GLY A 128 -19.39 1.74 16.70
C GLY A 128 -18.12 2.13 15.92
N PRO A 129 -17.79 1.48 14.78
CA PRO A 129 -16.64 1.87 13.95
C PRO A 129 -16.67 3.36 13.52
N ALA A 130 -17.84 3.93 13.25
CA ALA A 130 -17.94 5.34 12.88
C ALA A 130 -17.60 6.31 14.03
N VAL A 131 -17.84 5.90 15.29
CA VAL A 131 -17.38 6.66 16.46
C VAL A 131 -15.85 6.72 16.51
N LEU A 132 -15.15 5.63 16.15
CA LEU A 132 -13.69 5.63 16.00
C LEU A 132 -13.25 6.59 14.89
N TYR A 133 -13.91 6.59 13.73
CA TYR A 133 -13.59 7.53 12.65
C TYR A 133 -13.71 9.00 13.10
N GLY A 134 -14.76 9.32 13.87
CA GLY A 134 -14.90 10.65 14.49
C GLY A 134 -13.76 10.98 15.47
N ALA A 135 -13.34 10.02 16.30
CA ALA A 135 -12.21 10.21 17.21
C ALA A 135 -10.89 10.49 16.47
N TYR A 136 -10.63 9.78 15.37
CA TYR A 136 -9.43 9.99 14.55
C TYR A 136 -9.50 11.29 13.75
N GLN A 137 -10.68 11.68 13.24
CA GLN A 137 -10.84 13.01 12.64
C GLN A 137 -10.59 14.13 13.65
N LEU A 138 -11.05 13.96 14.90
CA LEU A 138 -10.74 14.92 15.97
C LEU A 138 -9.23 15.00 16.22
N ALA A 139 -8.51 13.87 16.21
CA ALA A 139 -7.06 13.86 16.31
C ALA A 139 -6.37 14.58 15.13
N GLU A 140 -6.90 14.45 13.90
CA GLU A 140 -6.42 15.21 12.75
C GLU A 140 -6.60 16.72 12.91
N LYS A 141 -7.68 17.18 13.57
CA LYS A 141 -7.87 18.60 13.95
C LYS A 141 -6.85 19.09 14.97
N LEU A 142 -6.24 18.19 15.73
CA LEU A 142 -5.14 18.50 16.64
C LEU A 142 -3.75 18.49 15.94
N GLY A 143 -3.72 18.20 14.63
CA GLY A 143 -2.51 18.17 13.81
C GLY A 143 -1.86 16.78 13.67
N VAL A 144 -2.45 15.72 14.23
CA VAL A 144 -1.94 14.34 14.08
C VAL A 144 -2.23 13.85 12.67
N ARG A 145 -1.32 13.08 12.07
CA ARG A 145 -1.58 12.34 10.82
C ARG A 145 -1.31 10.86 11.02
N PHE A 146 -1.89 10.03 10.17
CA PHE A 146 -1.80 8.58 10.24
C PHE A 146 -1.22 8.03 8.95
N GLY A 147 -0.47 6.94 9.07
CA GLY A 147 0.07 6.15 7.98
C GLY A 147 0.08 4.66 8.36
N LEU A 148 0.42 3.77 7.43
CA LEU A 148 0.52 2.34 7.74
C LEU A 148 1.67 2.05 8.70
N GLU A 149 2.70 2.90 8.70
CA GLU A 149 3.88 2.82 9.56
C GLU A 149 3.64 3.31 11.00
N GLY A 150 2.55 4.05 11.26
CA GLY A 150 2.29 4.62 12.57
C GLY A 150 1.69 6.02 12.57
N ASP A 151 1.67 6.63 13.75
CA ASP A 151 1.12 7.96 13.99
C ASP A 151 2.22 9.02 13.82
N VAL A 152 1.93 10.08 13.07
CA VAL A 152 2.78 11.27 12.96
C VAL A 152 2.22 12.35 13.88
N VAL A 153 2.85 12.49 15.04
CA VAL A 153 2.50 13.51 16.05
C VAL A 153 3.43 14.72 15.88
N PRO A 154 2.90 15.96 15.78
CA PRO A 154 3.74 17.15 15.75
C PRO A 154 4.57 17.30 17.02
N ASP A 155 5.85 17.65 16.85
CA ASP A 155 6.81 17.78 17.95
C ASP A 155 6.39 18.87 18.96
N ALA A 156 5.79 19.96 18.48
CA ALA A 156 5.35 21.08 19.31
C ALA A 156 3.97 20.83 19.92
N ARG A 157 3.83 20.90 21.25
CA ARG A 157 2.55 20.84 21.96
C ARG A 157 1.74 22.15 21.82
N ILE A 158 0.43 22.05 21.96
CA ILE A 158 -0.53 23.17 21.98
C ILE A 158 -1.08 23.37 23.39
N ALA A 159 -1.20 24.63 23.83
CA ALA A 159 -1.65 24.96 25.19
C ALA A 159 -3.15 24.73 25.41
N ALA A 160 -3.98 25.05 24.42
CA ALA A 160 -5.42 24.80 24.43
C ALA A 160 -5.89 24.54 22.99
N PRO A 161 -6.53 23.41 22.69
CA PRO A 161 -7.00 23.13 21.35
C PRO A 161 -8.20 24.02 20.99
N GLU A 162 -8.13 24.67 19.84
CA GLU A 162 -9.28 25.37 19.25
C GLU A 162 -10.19 24.35 18.58
N LEU A 163 -11.32 24.05 19.23
CA LEU A 163 -12.28 23.05 18.78
C LEU A 163 -13.63 23.73 18.48
N ASP A 164 -13.67 24.60 17.48
CA ASP A 164 -14.92 25.11 16.91
C ASP A 164 -15.24 24.30 15.64
N LEU A 165 -16.01 23.24 15.81
CA LEU A 165 -16.21 22.20 14.81
C LEU A 165 -17.69 22.12 14.40
N ASP A 166 -17.91 21.96 13.11
CA ASP A 166 -19.17 21.48 12.54
C ASP A 166 -18.85 20.73 11.25
N GLU A 167 -18.53 19.44 11.37
CA GLU A 167 -18.10 18.61 10.26
C GLU A 167 -18.82 17.26 10.29
N THR A 168 -19.52 16.94 9.20
CA THR A 168 -20.05 15.58 8.98
C THR A 168 -19.16 14.86 7.98
N GLY A 169 -18.58 13.74 8.38
CA GLY A 169 -17.87 12.86 7.44
C GLY A 169 -18.81 11.79 6.89
N ARG A 170 -18.75 11.57 5.58
CA ARG A 170 -19.48 10.52 4.86
C ARG A 170 -18.54 9.87 3.86
N PRO A 171 -18.34 8.54 3.88
CA PRO A 171 -17.48 7.92 2.89
C PRO A 171 -18.12 7.97 1.50
N LEU A 172 -17.30 8.15 0.47
CA LEU A 172 -17.71 8.02 -0.93
C LEU A 172 -17.73 6.56 -1.39
N PHE A 173 -16.96 5.70 -0.70
CA PHE A 173 -16.84 4.27 -0.97
C PHE A 173 -17.21 3.46 0.29
N ALA A 174 -18.09 2.47 0.14
CA ALA A 174 -18.48 1.56 1.21
C ALA A 174 -17.36 0.58 1.62
N VAL A 175 -16.44 0.29 0.69
CA VAL A 175 -15.27 -0.56 0.92
C VAL A 175 -14.00 0.26 0.68
N ARG A 176 -13.11 0.33 1.67
CA ARG A 176 -11.92 1.21 1.64
C ARG A 176 -10.78 0.50 2.33
N GLY A 177 -9.61 0.37 1.71
CA GLY A 177 -8.60 -0.45 2.36
C GLY A 177 -7.32 -0.66 1.59
N ILE A 178 -6.62 -1.72 2.00
CA ILE A 178 -5.34 -2.12 1.43
C ILE A 178 -5.36 -3.58 1.03
N GLN A 179 -4.49 -3.88 0.06
CA GLN A 179 -4.19 -5.22 -0.38
C GLN A 179 -2.66 -5.43 -0.33
N PRO A 180 -2.08 -5.75 0.85
CA PRO A 180 -0.69 -6.16 0.89
C PRO A 180 -0.51 -7.47 0.13
N PHE A 181 0.55 -7.58 -0.65
CA PHE A 181 0.74 -8.67 -1.61
C PHE A 181 1.89 -9.61 -1.21
N HIS A 182 1.61 -10.92 -1.14
CA HIS A 182 2.61 -11.95 -0.83
C HIS A 182 3.38 -12.37 -2.09
N ASP A 183 4.71 -12.45 -1.97
CA ASP A 183 5.69 -12.85 -3.00
C ASP A 183 7.14 -12.41 -2.63
N PHE A 184 7.31 -11.28 -1.96
CA PHE A 184 8.60 -10.60 -1.74
C PHE A 184 8.88 -10.25 -0.25
N PRO A 185 10.16 -10.20 0.16
CA PRO A 185 10.53 -9.90 1.55
C PRO A 185 10.22 -8.45 1.98
N GLU A 186 10.04 -7.53 1.02
CA GLU A 186 9.60 -6.14 1.25
C GLU A 186 8.14 -6.05 1.73
N GLY A 187 7.39 -7.14 1.58
CA GLY A 187 5.95 -7.20 1.84
C GLY A 187 5.55 -8.10 3.01
N PRO A 188 4.28 -8.55 3.03
CA PRO A 188 3.70 -9.37 4.08
C PRO A 188 4.34 -10.75 4.29
N ASP A 189 5.21 -11.24 3.40
CA ASP A 189 6.00 -12.46 3.63
C ASP A 189 6.83 -12.36 4.91
N TRP A 190 7.31 -11.16 5.27
CA TRP A 190 8.11 -10.93 6.47
C TRP A 190 7.32 -10.32 7.63
N TRP A 191 6.01 -10.14 7.48
CA TRP A 191 5.17 -9.61 8.56
C TRP A 191 4.92 -10.67 9.63
N THR A 192 5.31 -10.36 10.86
CA THR A 192 4.96 -11.13 12.05
C THR A 192 3.54 -10.80 12.52
N LEU A 193 3.03 -11.51 13.54
CA LEU A 193 1.75 -11.16 14.17
C LEU A 193 1.72 -9.69 14.65
N GLU A 194 2.85 -9.18 15.14
CA GLU A 194 2.94 -7.80 15.62
C GLU A 194 2.84 -6.80 14.45
N ASP A 195 3.43 -7.11 13.30
CA ASP A 195 3.33 -6.29 12.09
C ASP A 195 1.88 -6.26 11.57
N TYR A 196 1.22 -7.41 11.48
CA TYR A 196 -0.19 -7.49 11.11
C TYR A 196 -1.07 -6.66 12.05
N LYS A 197 -0.93 -6.83 13.37
CA LYS A 197 -1.73 -6.06 14.35
C LYS A 197 -1.39 -4.57 14.34
N ALA A 198 -0.14 -4.19 14.05
CA ALA A 198 0.25 -2.79 13.90
C ALA A 198 -0.44 -2.14 12.69
N VAL A 199 -0.37 -2.78 11.51
CA VAL A 199 -0.99 -2.28 10.27
C VAL A 199 -2.52 -2.26 10.38
N LEU A 200 -3.14 -3.34 10.88
CA LEU A 200 -4.60 -3.41 11.07
C LEU A 200 -5.10 -2.35 12.06
N GLY A 201 -4.30 -2.02 13.08
CA GLY A 201 -4.60 -0.94 14.02
C GLY A 201 -4.56 0.47 13.41
N GLN A 202 -3.88 0.65 12.27
CA GLN A 202 -3.81 1.92 11.55
C GLN A 202 -4.97 2.14 10.58
N LEU A 203 -5.56 1.08 10.03
CA LEU A 203 -6.65 1.18 9.05
C LEU A 203 -7.85 2.03 9.53
N PRO A 204 -8.42 1.84 10.73
CA PRO A 204 -9.52 2.69 11.18
C PRO A 204 -9.08 4.15 11.41
N LYS A 205 -7.79 4.42 11.69
CA LYS A 205 -7.23 5.78 11.80
C LYS A 205 -7.17 6.49 10.45
N LEU A 206 -6.85 5.73 9.40
CA LEU A 206 -6.97 6.13 8.00
C LEU A 206 -8.43 6.09 7.50
N ARG A 207 -9.39 5.71 8.36
CA ARG A 207 -10.80 5.50 8.03
C ARG A 207 -11.03 4.47 6.92
N MET A 208 -10.15 3.49 6.85
CA MET A 208 -10.26 2.29 6.02
C MET A 208 -10.95 1.17 6.80
N ASN A 209 -11.66 0.28 6.10
CA ASN A 209 -12.45 -0.81 6.64
C ASN A 209 -12.23 -2.15 5.91
N PHE A 210 -11.15 -2.30 5.15
CA PHE A 210 -10.87 -3.53 4.39
C PHE A 210 -9.37 -3.88 4.35
N PHE A 211 -9.08 -5.18 4.43
CA PHE A 211 -7.75 -5.76 4.33
C PHE A 211 -7.83 -7.08 3.55
N GLY A 212 -7.11 -7.19 2.42
CA GLY A 212 -7.17 -8.39 1.58
C GLY A 212 -5.81 -8.95 1.21
N LEU A 213 -5.67 -10.27 1.23
CA LEU A 213 -4.46 -10.99 0.84
C LEU A 213 -4.69 -11.83 -0.42
N HIS A 214 -3.77 -11.71 -1.37
CA HIS A 214 -3.59 -12.69 -2.43
C HIS A 214 -2.89 -13.95 -1.88
N THR A 215 -3.04 -15.09 -2.55
CA THR A 215 -2.31 -16.32 -2.19
C THR A 215 -1.92 -17.10 -3.44
N TYR A 216 -0.62 -17.25 -3.68
CA TYR A 216 -0.12 -18.14 -4.72
C TYR A 216 -0.24 -19.62 -4.30
N PRO A 217 -0.99 -20.45 -5.05
CA PRO A 217 -0.97 -21.90 -4.86
C PRO A 217 0.36 -22.51 -5.34
N GLU A 218 0.52 -23.83 -5.22
CA GLU A 218 1.71 -24.51 -5.77
C GLU A 218 1.81 -24.30 -7.27
N ASN A 219 2.91 -23.70 -7.74
CA ASN A 219 3.13 -23.48 -9.15
C ASN A 219 3.54 -24.80 -9.86
N PRO A 220 2.82 -25.23 -10.92
CA PRO A 220 3.13 -26.45 -11.65
C PRO A 220 4.38 -26.34 -12.55
N SER A 221 4.81 -25.13 -12.93
CA SER A 221 6.03 -24.92 -13.71
C SER A 221 7.25 -25.03 -12.79
N LYS A 222 7.96 -26.15 -12.85
CA LYS A 222 9.10 -26.50 -12.00
C LYS A 222 10.39 -25.71 -12.29
N GLU A 223 10.31 -24.51 -12.87
CA GLU A 223 11.47 -23.63 -13.02
C GLU A 223 11.86 -23.08 -11.64
N LYS A 224 12.71 -23.86 -10.94
CA LYS A 224 13.23 -23.53 -9.61
C LYS A 224 13.84 -22.14 -9.61
N GLY A 225 13.26 -21.23 -8.81
CA GLY A 225 13.77 -19.89 -8.57
C GLY A 225 13.17 -18.77 -9.43
N ALA A 226 12.34 -19.09 -10.44
CA ALA A 226 11.67 -18.10 -11.29
C ALA A 226 10.21 -17.79 -10.87
N THR A 227 9.67 -18.54 -9.90
CA THR A 227 8.25 -18.51 -9.52
C THR A 227 8.08 -18.62 -7.99
N PRO A 228 6.93 -18.20 -7.42
CA PRO A 228 6.72 -18.22 -5.97
C PRO A 228 6.53 -19.66 -5.49
N SER A 229 6.83 -19.89 -4.21
CA SER A 229 6.42 -21.14 -3.55
C SER A 229 4.94 -21.10 -3.26
N ALA A 230 4.33 -22.27 -3.04
CA ALA A 230 3.01 -22.30 -2.43
C ALA A 230 3.03 -21.54 -1.10
N GLU A 231 2.09 -20.60 -0.95
CA GLU A 231 1.99 -19.76 0.23
C GLU A 231 1.08 -20.42 1.28
N PRO A 232 1.42 -20.33 2.57
CA PRO A 232 0.65 -20.99 3.63
C PRO A 232 -0.64 -20.26 4.04
N THR A 233 -0.99 -19.16 3.36
CA THR A 233 -2.19 -18.36 3.64
C THR A 233 -3.49 -19.16 3.45
N VAL A 234 -3.59 -19.88 2.33
CA VAL A 234 -4.75 -20.72 2.00
C VAL A 234 -4.30 -22.16 1.79
N TRP A 235 -4.87 -23.06 2.58
CA TRP A 235 -4.66 -24.49 2.46
C TRP A 235 -5.61 -25.09 1.42
N ILE A 236 -5.12 -26.01 0.58
CA ILE A 236 -5.89 -26.73 -0.44
C ILE A 236 -5.84 -28.23 -0.13
N GLY A 237 -6.97 -28.90 0.03
CA GLY A 237 -6.96 -30.33 0.35
C GLY A 237 -8.33 -30.99 0.36
N ARG A 238 -8.35 -32.27 0.71
CA ARG A 238 -9.59 -33.06 0.82
C ARG A 238 -10.20 -32.85 2.21
N ALA A 239 -11.50 -33.11 2.37
CA ALA A 239 -12.16 -32.99 3.67
C ALA A 239 -11.49 -33.82 4.79
N ALA A 240 -10.96 -35.02 4.46
CA ALA A 240 -10.26 -35.88 5.41
C ALA A 240 -8.85 -35.36 5.80
N ASP A 241 -8.31 -34.38 5.07
CA ASP A 241 -6.98 -33.82 5.30
C ASP A 241 -7.02 -32.65 6.32
N SER A 242 -8.19 -32.29 6.87
CA SER A 242 -8.39 -31.26 7.91
C SER A 242 -9.28 -31.75 9.06
N GLY A 243 -8.95 -31.36 10.29
CA GLY A 243 -9.76 -31.58 11.48
C GLY A 243 -10.94 -30.62 11.61
N PRO A 244 -11.93 -30.91 12.48
CA PRO A 244 -13.12 -30.07 12.69
C PRO A 244 -12.83 -28.65 13.21
N ASP A 245 -11.69 -28.45 13.86
CA ASP A 245 -11.20 -27.17 14.39
C ASP A 245 -10.35 -26.37 13.38
N GLY A 246 -10.24 -26.87 12.14
CA GLY A 246 -9.43 -26.28 11.09
C GLY A 246 -7.95 -26.67 11.14
N SER A 247 -7.53 -27.53 12.08
CA SER A 247 -6.17 -28.08 12.11
C SER A 247 -5.90 -28.92 10.86
N VAL A 248 -4.67 -28.85 10.36
CA VAL A 248 -4.24 -29.61 9.18
C VAL A 248 -3.72 -30.98 9.57
N VAL A 249 -4.26 -32.02 8.93
CA VAL A 249 -3.84 -33.43 9.09
C VAL A 249 -2.92 -33.87 7.95
N ALA A 250 -3.16 -33.37 6.74
CA ALA A 250 -2.29 -33.60 5.60
C ALA A 250 -2.22 -32.36 4.69
N SER A 251 -1.04 -32.09 4.14
CA SER A 251 -0.80 -30.91 3.31
C SER A 251 0.28 -31.18 2.24
N TYR A 252 1.02 -30.13 1.91
CA TYR A 252 2.10 -30.04 0.94
C TYR A 252 3.05 -28.93 1.43
N PRO A 253 4.34 -28.95 1.02
CA PRO A 253 5.27 -27.92 1.43
C PRO A 253 4.80 -26.52 0.98
N ALA A 254 4.71 -25.61 1.93
CA ALA A 254 4.43 -24.19 1.71
C ALA A 254 5.48 -23.35 2.45
N SER A 255 5.77 -22.16 1.95
CA SER A 255 6.84 -21.32 2.50
C SER A 255 6.70 -19.88 2.03
N TYR A 256 6.69 -18.94 2.98
CA TYR A 256 6.96 -17.53 2.70
C TYR A 256 8.45 -17.32 2.40
N GLN A 257 8.78 -16.22 1.73
CA GLN A 257 10.14 -15.84 1.41
C GLN A 257 11.05 -15.79 2.66
N ASN A 258 12.27 -16.31 2.53
CA ASN A 258 13.29 -16.28 3.58
C ASN A 258 14.69 -16.27 2.97
N THR A 259 15.70 -15.89 3.75
CA THR A 259 17.07 -15.67 3.25
C THR A 259 17.84 -16.96 2.93
N ALA A 260 17.36 -18.12 3.39
CA ALA A 260 17.99 -19.42 3.13
C ALA A 260 17.56 -20.06 1.80
N ARG A 261 16.75 -19.37 0.99
CA ARG A 261 16.26 -19.83 -0.32
C ARG A 261 16.32 -18.72 -1.36
N GLY A 262 16.02 -19.09 -2.60
CA GLY A 262 15.83 -18.15 -3.71
C GLY A 262 14.50 -18.36 -4.41
N ASN A 263 13.83 -17.26 -4.75
CA ASN A 263 12.65 -17.10 -5.60
C ASN A 263 12.76 -15.72 -6.26
N TRP A 264 12.16 -15.51 -7.44
CA TRP A 264 12.17 -14.22 -8.13
C TRP A 264 13.58 -13.61 -8.26
N GLY A 265 14.55 -14.45 -8.61
CA GLY A 265 15.95 -14.03 -8.78
C GLY A 265 16.72 -13.73 -7.50
N TYR A 266 16.12 -13.82 -6.31
CA TYR A 266 16.86 -13.76 -5.05
C TYR A 266 17.70 -15.04 -4.91
N GLU A 267 18.94 -14.92 -4.46
CA GLU A 267 19.84 -16.02 -4.16
C GLU A 267 19.90 -16.28 -2.64
N SER A 268 20.06 -17.54 -2.23
CA SER A 268 20.21 -17.89 -0.82
C SER A 268 21.48 -17.26 -0.25
N LYS A 269 21.36 -16.47 0.82
CA LYS A 269 22.49 -15.85 1.48
C LYS A 269 22.24 -15.74 2.99
N LYS A 270 23.23 -16.14 3.78
CA LYS A 270 23.17 -15.97 5.23
C LYS A 270 23.19 -14.50 5.57
N THR A 271 22.29 -14.07 6.45
CA THR A 271 22.29 -12.65 6.87
C THR A 271 23.56 -12.25 7.61
N SER A 272 24.34 -13.18 8.19
CA SER A 272 25.68 -12.90 8.74
C SER A 272 26.74 -12.54 7.69
N ASP A 273 26.49 -12.85 6.42
CA ASP A 273 27.33 -12.46 5.29
C ASP A 273 26.91 -11.12 4.66
N PHE A 274 25.89 -10.45 5.20
CA PHE A 274 25.46 -9.14 4.70
C PHE A 274 26.50 -8.06 5.04
N HIS A 275 26.72 -7.17 4.08
CA HIS A 275 27.76 -6.16 4.06
C HIS A 275 27.39 -4.90 4.85
N PHE A 276 28.39 -4.06 5.10
CA PHE A 276 28.26 -2.72 5.66
C PHE A 276 27.50 -2.65 7.00
N GLY A 277 27.53 -3.74 7.78
CA GLY A 277 26.80 -3.82 9.05
C GLY A 277 25.34 -4.25 8.94
N ALA A 278 24.81 -4.50 7.75
CA ALA A 278 23.43 -4.94 7.55
C ALA A 278 23.09 -6.25 8.27
N ALA A 279 24.10 -7.08 8.56
CA ALA A 279 23.94 -8.27 9.38
C ALA A 279 23.34 -7.97 10.77
N LEU A 280 23.56 -6.77 11.34
CA LEU A 280 23.04 -6.39 12.66
C LEU A 280 21.51 -6.33 12.72
N LEU A 281 20.83 -6.19 11.59
CA LEU A 281 19.38 -6.04 11.49
C LEU A 281 18.61 -7.34 11.78
N PHE A 282 19.30 -8.47 11.77
CA PHE A 282 18.69 -9.80 11.77
C PHE A 282 19.13 -10.59 13.01
N ASP A 283 18.30 -11.51 13.48
CA ASP A 283 18.58 -12.36 14.65
C ASP A 283 18.98 -13.80 14.26
N ARG A 284 18.81 -14.18 12.99
CA ARG A 284 19.19 -15.50 12.44
C ARG A 284 19.63 -15.42 10.98
N ASP A 285 20.38 -16.43 10.52
CA ASP A 285 20.93 -16.48 9.14
C ASP A 285 19.88 -16.80 8.08
N ASP A 286 18.86 -17.57 8.45
CA ASP A 286 17.72 -18.03 7.65
C ASP A 286 16.47 -17.15 7.88
N PHE A 287 16.69 -15.84 7.99
CA PHE A 287 15.69 -14.86 8.37
C PHE A 287 14.47 -14.87 7.44
N GLY A 288 13.29 -14.68 8.03
CA GLY A 288 12.00 -14.65 7.38
C GLY A 288 10.89 -14.64 8.43
N ASN A 289 9.67 -14.98 8.01
CA ASN A 289 8.52 -15.04 8.91
C ASN A 289 8.73 -16.00 10.11
N ASP A 290 8.12 -15.69 11.25
CA ASP A 290 8.09 -16.57 12.43
C ASP A 290 7.32 -17.88 12.16
N VAL A 291 6.37 -17.87 11.22
CA VAL A 291 5.71 -19.09 10.71
C VAL A 291 6.74 -20.11 10.20
N MET A 292 7.86 -19.62 9.63
CA MET A 292 8.94 -20.44 9.07
C MET A 292 10.04 -20.77 10.08
N ALA A 293 9.95 -20.33 11.33
CA ALA A 293 10.99 -20.56 12.34
C ALA A 293 11.25 -22.07 12.55
N GLY A 294 12.50 -22.49 12.26
CA GLY A 294 12.92 -23.90 12.31
C GLY A 294 12.63 -24.71 11.04
N PHE A 295 12.03 -24.10 10.01
CA PHE A 295 11.62 -24.76 8.77
C PHE A 295 12.18 -24.11 7.51
N SER A 296 13.04 -23.09 7.59
CA SER A 296 13.72 -22.54 6.40
C SER A 296 14.75 -23.53 5.85
N PRO A 297 14.94 -23.66 4.53
CA PRO A 297 14.29 -22.90 3.44
C PRO A 297 12.83 -23.26 3.16
N GLY A 298 12.41 -24.46 3.55
CA GLY A 298 11.03 -24.94 3.49
C GLY A 298 10.87 -26.22 4.33
N PRO A 299 9.63 -26.57 4.74
CA PRO A 299 9.39 -27.71 5.62
C PRO A 299 9.86 -29.01 4.96
N ALA A 300 10.63 -29.82 5.70
CA ALA A 300 11.25 -31.04 5.19
C ALA A 300 10.42 -32.32 5.41
N THR A 301 9.39 -32.27 6.25
CA THR A 301 8.51 -33.41 6.56
C THR A 301 7.03 -33.03 6.39
N ASP A 302 6.17 -34.04 6.34
CA ASP A 302 4.72 -33.86 6.25
C ASP A 302 4.18 -33.14 7.50
N GLU A 303 4.68 -33.48 8.69
CA GLU A 303 4.30 -32.83 9.95
C GLU A 303 4.75 -31.36 9.97
N ALA A 304 5.96 -31.06 9.49
CA ALA A 304 6.44 -29.69 9.37
C ALA A 304 5.59 -28.88 8.38
N SER A 305 5.16 -29.50 7.28
CA SER A 305 4.27 -28.85 6.30
C SER A 305 2.91 -28.52 6.90
N ASN A 306 2.32 -29.46 7.66
CA ASN A 306 1.07 -29.23 8.38
C ASN A 306 1.21 -28.10 9.41
N GLU A 307 2.32 -28.10 10.16
CA GLU A 307 2.60 -27.09 11.19
C GLU A 307 2.71 -25.68 10.60
N VAL A 308 3.34 -25.52 9.43
CA VAL A 308 3.42 -24.22 8.74
C VAL A 308 2.02 -23.64 8.46
N PHE A 309 1.08 -24.44 7.92
CA PHE A 309 -0.29 -24.00 7.70
C PHE A 309 -1.06 -23.71 9.01
N ASN A 310 -0.79 -24.45 10.07
CA ASN A 310 -1.41 -24.23 11.38
C ASN A 310 -0.89 -22.93 12.04
N ARG A 311 0.42 -22.65 11.94
CA ARG A 311 1.03 -21.41 12.42
C ARG A 311 0.52 -20.20 11.65
N ALA A 312 0.45 -20.28 10.32
CA ALA A 312 -0.12 -19.21 9.50
C ALA A 312 -1.58 -18.93 9.89
N ALA A 313 -2.39 -19.99 10.05
CA ALA A 313 -3.77 -19.86 10.51
C ALA A 313 -3.89 -19.22 11.90
N ALA A 314 -2.98 -19.51 12.83
CA ALA A 314 -2.97 -18.89 14.16
C ALA A 314 -2.68 -17.38 14.09
N VAL A 315 -1.70 -16.96 13.28
CA VAL A 315 -1.41 -15.53 13.03
C VAL A 315 -2.65 -14.82 12.48
N PHE A 316 -3.26 -15.37 11.43
CA PHE A 316 -4.46 -14.77 10.83
C PHE A 316 -5.65 -14.77 11.76
N ARG A 317 -5.84 -15.82 12.58
CA ARG A 317 -6.91 -15.87 13.58
C ARG A 317 -6.82 -14.68 14.52
N ASP A 318 -5.66 -14.47 15.12
CA ASP A 318 -5.44 -13.41 16.11
C ASP A 318 -5.50 -12.02 15.47
N ALA A 319 -4.86 -11.84 14.31
CA ALA A 319 -4.87 -10.58 13.58
C ALA A 319 -6.28 -10.21 13.10
N PHE A 320 -7.03 -11.15 12.52
CA PHE A 320 -8.34 -10.88 11.94
C PHE A 320 -9.45 -10.75 12.99
N ILE A 321 -9.30 -11.34 14.18
CA ILE A 321 -10.17 -11.04 15.34
C ILE A 321 -10.04 -9.55 15.71
N LEU A 322 -8.82 -9.02 15.77
CA LEU A 322 -8.60 -7.60 16.00
C LEU A 322 -9.19 -6.75 14.86
N ALA A 323 -8.94 -7.13 13.60
CA ALA A 323 -9.47 -6.44 12.42
C ALA A 323 -11.00 -6.28 12.50
N ARG A 324 -11.73 -7.38 12.69
CA ARG A 324 -13.20 -7.37 12.80
C ARG A 324 -13.68 -6.49 13.95
N ARG A 325 -13.00 -6.52 15.09
CA ARG A 325 -13.36 -5.68 16.25
C ARG A 325 -13.21 -4.19 15.94
N LEU A 326 -12.19 -3.83 15.16
CA LEU A 326 -11.95 -2.47 14.69
C LEU A 326 -12.85 -2.06 13.50
N GLY A 327 -13.72 -2.95 13.02
CA GLY A 327 -14.58 -2.69 11.86
C GLY A 327 -13.88 -2.86 10.52
N VAL A 328 -12.76 -3.58 10.48
CA VAL A 328 -12.01 -3.92 9.26
C VAL A 328 -12.45 -5.30 8.78
N LYS A 329 -12.97 -5.37 7.55
CA LYS A 329 -13.30 -6.61 6.84
C LYS A 329 -12.03 -7.26 6.32
N THR A 330 -11.94 -8.58 6.40
CA THR A 330 -10.76 -9.34 5.97
C THR A 330 -11.06 -10.24 4.79
N CYS A 331 -10.08 -10.41 3.90
CA CYS A 331 -10.21 -11.24 2.70
C CYS A 331 -8.93 -12.04 2.45
N VAL A 332 -9.08 -13.29 2.03
CA VAL A 332 -8.02 -14.13 1.46
C VAL A 332 -8.53 -14.75 0.18
N GLY A 333 -7.67 -15.24 -0.70
CA GLY A 333 -8.13 -15.91 -1.92
C GLY A 333 -7.02 -16.56 -2.68
N THR A 334 -7.38 -17.41 -3.64
CA THR A 334 -6.43 -18.10 -4.52
C THR A 334 -6.78 -17.85 -5.99
N GLU A 335 -5.88 -18.25 -6.87
CA GLU A 335 -6.11 -18.23 -8.30
C GLU A 335 -7.28 -19.14 -8.74
N THR A 336 -7.95 -18.76 -9.83
CA THR A 336 -8.96 -19.52 -10.56
C THR A 336 -8.54 -19.66 -12.05
N PRO A 337 -8.59 -20.87 -12.64
CA PRO A 337 -9.06 -22.13 -12.05
C PRO A 337 -8.18 -22.62 -10.89
N LEU A 338 -8.74 -23.36 -9.94
CA LEU A 338 -7.99 -23.79 -8.76
C LEU A 338 -6.78 -24.68 -9.14
N THR A 339 -5.58 -24.19 -8.85
CA THR A 339 -4.36 -24.98 -9.00
C THR A 339 -4.22 -25.97 -7.84
N VAL A 340 -4.67 -27.21 -8.04
CA VAL A 340 -4.56 -28.28 -7.04
C VAL A 340 -3.09 -28.73 -6.89
N PRO A 341 -2.50 -28.71 -5.70
CA PRO A 341 -1.11 -29.15 -5.48
C PRO A 341 -0.88 -30.63 -5.79
N ASP A 342 0.32 -30.99 -6.23
CA ASP A 342 0.71 -32.33 -6.70
C ASP A 342 0.51 -33.42 -5.64
N LEU A 343 0.83 -33.14 -4.36
CA LEU A 343 0.57 -34.08 -3.27
C LEU A 343 -0.93 -34.27 -3.01
N VAL A 344 -1.75 -33.25 -3.24
CA VAL A 344 -3.21 -33.36 -3.15
C VAL A 344 -3.74 -34.17 -4.34
N LYS A 345 -3.25 -33.92 -5.56
CA LYS A 345 -3.58 -34.71 -6.76
C LYS A 345 -3.26 -36.20 -6.54
N LYS A 346 -2.09 -36.50 -5.98
CA LYS A 346 -1.68 -37.87 -5.64
C LYS A 346 -2.67 -38.52 -4.68
N ARG A 347 -3.00 -37.84 -3.57
CA ARG A 347 -3.96 -38.37 -2.58
C ARG A 347 -5.38 -38.53 -3.15
N LEU A 348 -5.79 -37.70 -4.10
CA LEU A 348 -7.07 -37.86 -4.82
C LEU A 348 -7.02 -39.10 -5.73
N ALA A 349 -5.94 -39.27 -6.50
CA ALA A 349 -5.73 -40.43 -7.36
C ALA A 349 -5.69 -41.74 -6.56
N ASP A 350 -5.01 -41.76 -5.40
CA ASP A 350 -4.97 -42.92 -4.49
C ASP A 350 -6.38 -43.30 -3.98
N SER A 351 -7.32 -42.36 -4.00
CA SER A 351 -8.74 -42.58 -3.67
C SER A 351 -9.65 -42.79 -4.89
N GLY A 352 -9.09 -42.92 -6.10
CA GLY A 352 -9.83 -43.13 -7.35
C GLY A 352 -10.57 -41.88 -7.87
N ARG A 353 -10.14 -40.68 -7.46
CA ARG A 353 -10.78 -39.40 -7.83
C ARG A 353 -9.89 -38.59 -8.78
N ASP A 354 -10.45 -38.08 -9.86
CA ASP A 354 -9.74 -37.24 -10.83
C ASP A 354 -9.80 -35.75 -10.41
N PRO A 355 -8.67 -35.06 -10.17
CA PRO A 355 -8.67 -33.63 -9.85
C PRO A 355 -9.20 -32.73 -10.98
N LYS A 356 -9.39 -33.24 -12.20
CA LYS A 356 -10.01 -32.51 -13.32
C LYS A 356 -11.53 -32.62 -13.37
N ASP A 357 -12.12 -33.53 -12.59
CA ASP A 357 -13.58 -33.67 -12.51
C ASP A 357 -14.15 -32.46 -11.73
N PRO A 358 -15.07 -31.67 -12.32
CA PRO A 358 -15.70 -30.55 -11.62
C PRO A 358 -16.33 -30.92 -10.26
N ALA A 359 -16.86 -32.14 -10.11
CA ALA A 359 -17.40 -32.59 -8.83
C ALA A 359 -16.31 -32.75 -7.77
N VAL A 360 -15.09 -33.15 -8.17
CA VAL A 360 -13.93 -33.22 -7.28
C VAL A 360 -13.43 -31.82 -6.91
N VAL A 361 -13.39 -30.90 -7.86
CA VAL A 361 -13.04 -29.49 -7.59
C VAL A 361 -14.02 -28.85 -6.61
N LYS A 362 -15.34 -29.09 -6.78
CA LYS A 362 -16.36 -28.66 -5.82
C LYS A 362 -16.06 -29.18 -4.41
N ASP A 363 -15.74 -30.47 -4.27
CA ASP A 363 -15.42 -31.07 -2.97
C ASP A 363 -14.18 -30.45 -2.32
N ILE A 364 -13.16 -30.09 -3.12
CA ILE A 364 -11.98 -29.37 -2.62
C ILE A 364 -12.38 -28.00 -2.10
N TYR A 365 -13.17 -27.22 -2.85
CA TYR A 365 -13.70 -25.94 -2.37
C TYR A 365 -14.50 -26.08 -1.08
N GLN A 366 -15.33 -27.12 -0.97
CA GLN A 366 -16.07 -27.36 0.27
C GLN A 366 -15.13 -27.62 1.46
N ALA A 367 -14.07 -28.40 1.27
CA ALA A 367 -13.06 -28.65 2.30
C ALA A 367 -12.32 -27.37 2.69
N MET A 368 -11.90 -26.57 1.71
CA MET A 368 -11.25 -25.28 1.91
C MET A 368 -12.15 -24.32 2.71
N PHE A 369 -13.41 -24.15 2.31
CA PHE A 369 -14.33 -23.23 2.98
C PHE A 369 -14.66 -23.66 4.41
N ARG A 370 -14.84 -24.97 4.66
CA ARG A 370 -15.03 -25.49 6.02
C ARG A 370 -13.80 -25.24 6.89
N ARG A 371 -12.59 -25.50 6.36
CA ARG A 371 -11.36 -25.27 7.11
C ARG A 371 -11.17 -23.80 7.43
N ILE A 372 -11.29 -22.92 6.42
CA ILE A 372 -11.14 -21.47 6.60
C ILE A 372 -12.10 -20.97 7.68
N ALA A 373 -13.38 -21.33 7.58
CA ALA A 373 -14.40 -20.94 8.56
C ALA A 373 -14.07 -21.37 10.00
N ALA A 374 -13.38 -22.49 10.18
CA ALA A 374 -12.94 -22.98 11.49
C ALA A 374 -11.58 -22.40 11.95
N ALA A 375 -10.70 -22.09 11.00
CA ALA A 375 -9.30 -21.74 11.26
C ALA A 375 -9.08 -20.26 11.55
N TYR A 376 -9.70 -19.35 10.78
CA TYR A 376 -9.55 -17.92 10.98
C TYR A 376 -10.71 -17.12 10.35
N PRO A 377 -11.09 -15.97 10.93
CA PRO A 377 -12.26 -15.23 10.49
C PRO A 377 -11.97 -14.36 9.25
N ILE A 378 -12.66 -14.62 8.14
CA ILE A 378 -12.67 -13.75 6.95
C ILE A 378 -14.08 -13.26 6.61
N ASP A 379 -14.21 -12.13 5.93
CA ASP A 379 -15.48 -11.59 5.44
C ASP A 379 -15.71 -11.90 3.96
N TYR A 380 -14.63 -12.11 3.20
CA TYR A 380 -14.67 -12.46 1.78
C TYR A 380 -13.62 -13.52 1.41
N TYR A 381 -13.96 -14.36 0.44
CA TYR A 381 -13.01 -15.20 -0.29
C TYR A 381 -12.84 -14.70 -1.73
N TRP A 382 -11.60 -14.46 -2.16
CA TRP A 382 -11.27 -13.98 -3.50
C TRP A 382 -10.95 -15.10 -4.49
N PHE A 383 -11.45 -14.97 -5.72
CA PHE A 383 -11.03 -15.75 -6.88
C PHE A 383 -10.16 -14.89 -7.80
N TRP A 384 -8.88 -15.23 -7.95
CA TRP A 384 -7.91 -14.47 -8.74
C TRP A 384 -7.77 -15.00 -10.17
N THR A 385 -8.10 -14.19 -11.18
CA THR A 385 -7.88 -14.63 -12.58
C THR A 385 -6.39 -14.68 -12.92
N TRP A 386 -6.04 -15.48 -13.92
CA TRP A 386 -4.67 -15.61 -14.41
C TRP A 386 -4.06 -14.28 -14.89
N GLU A 387 -2.79 -14.05 -14.54
CA GLU A 387 -2.04 -12.82 -14.85
C GLU A 387 -1.86 -12.57 -16.34
N GLY A 388 -1.65 -13.63 -17.13
CA GLY A 388 -1.35 -13.48 -18.55
C GLY A 388 -2.49 -12.85 -19.37
N TRP A 389 -3.73 -12.81 -18.84
CA TRP A 389 -4.83 -12.06 -19.44
C TRP A 389 -4.60 -10.53 -19.46
N THR A 390 -3.57 -10.05 -18.77
CA THR A 390 -3.09 -8.66 -18.89
C THR A 390 -2.48 -8.38 -20.26
N TRP A 391 -1.78 -9.39 -20.81
CA TRP A 391 -0.86 -9.23 -21.95
C TRP A 391 -1.34 -9.96 -23.22
N ASP A 392 -2.21 -10.95 -23.09
CA ASP A 392 -2.82 -11.70 -24.20
C ASP A 392 -4.32 -11.97 -23.94
N ASP A 393 -5.06 -12.36 -24.97
CA ASP A 393 -6.47 -12.74 -24.85
C ASP A 393 -6.63 -14.16 -24.27
N ALA A 394 -7.80 -14.44 -23.71
CA ALA A 394 -8.12 -15.75 -23.15
C ALA A 394 -8.67 -16.70 -24.22
N SER A 395 -8.17 -17.94 -24.30
CA SER A 395 -8.76 -18.94 -25.21
C SER A 395 -10.17 -19.34 -24.73
N PRO A 396 -11.07 -19.79 -25.64
CA PRO A 396 -12.39 -20.29 -25.26
C PRO A 396 -12.34 -21.40 -24.21
N GLU A 397 -11.32 -22.27 -24.26
CA GLU A 397 -11.09 -23.33 -23.29
C GLU A 397 -10.69 -22.77 -21.93
N ALA A 398 -9.82 -21.76 -21.89
CA ALA A 398 -9.40 -21.09 -20.66
C ALA A 398 -10.59 -20.37 -20.00
N ILE A 399 -11.39 -19.65 -20.79
CA ILE A 399 -12.62 -19.01 -20.32
C ILE A 399 -13.57 -20.06 -19.73
N LYS A 400 -13.82 -21.15 -20.46
CA LYS A 400 -14.69 -22.24 -20.01
C LYS A 400 -14.18 -22.86 -18.69
N ALA A 401 -12.87 -23.08 -18.57
CA ALA A 401 -12.26 -23.63 -17.36
C ALA A 401 -12.51 -22.72 -16.15
N VAL A 402 -12.25 -21.41 -16.28
CA VAL A 402 -12.51 -20.42 -15.22
C VAL A 402 -13.99 -20.38 -14.85
N THR A 403 -14.89 -20.28 -15.84
CA THR A 403 -16.33 -20.22 -15.54
C THR A 403 -16.86 -21.50 -14.89
N THR A 404 -16.29 -22.66 -15.24
CA THR A 404 -16.66 -23.94 -14.63
C THR A 404 -16.18 -24.02 -13.18
N ASP A 405 -14.94 -23.60 -12.93
CA ASP A 405 -14.33 -23.57 -11.59
C ASP A 405 -15.09 -22.61 -10.66
N LEU A 406 -15.40 -21.40 -11.13
CA LEU A 406 -16.22 -20.43 -10.41
C LEU A 406 -17.61 -20.97 -10.06
N ASP A 407 -18.29 -21.65 -10.99
CA ASP A 407 -19.59 -22.29 -10.72
C ASP A 407 -19.46 -23.37 -9.63
N MET A 408 -18.43 -24.22 -9.69
CA MET A 408 -18.17 -25.21 -8.64
C MET A 408 -17.90 -24.57 -7.28
N ALA A 409 -17.12 -23.49 -7.23
CA ALA A 409 -16.87 -22.76 -6.01
C ALA A 409 -18.14 -22.12 -5.43
N VAL A 410 -18.98 -21.50 -6.27
CA VAL A 410 -20.26 -20.91 -5.85
C VAL A 410 -21.22 -21.98 -5.33
N GLN A 411 -21.30 -23.16 -5.98
CA GLN A 411 -22.10 -24.28 -5.49
C GLN A 411 -21.58 -24.80 -4.15
N ALA A 412 -20.26 -24.99 -4.01
CA ALA A 412 -19.63 -25.37 -2.74
C ALA A 412 -19.94 -24.37 -1.63
N TRP A 413 -19.87 -23.07 -1.91
CA TRP A 413 -20.19 -22.00 -0.97
C TRP A 413 -21.66 -22.03 -0.53
N LYS A 414 -22.60 -22.21 -1.46
CA LYS A 414 -24.05 -22.34 -1.15
C LYS A 414 -24.38 -23.58 -0.31
N GLU A 415 -23.68 -24.68 -0.55
CA GLU A 415 -23.86 -25.95 0.19
C GLU A 415 -23.23 -25.88 1.59
N VAL A 416 -22.03 -25.32 1.73
CA VAL A 416 -21.32 -25.21 3.02
C VAL A 416 -21.86 -24.07 3.88
N ARG A 417 -22.30 -22.97 3.27
CA ARG A 417 -22.74 -21.72 3.92
C ARG A 417 -21.72 -21.20 4.94
N PRO A 418 -20.45 -21.00 4.54
CA PRO A 418 -19.45 -20.44 5.44
C PRO A 418 -19.79 -18.97 5.79
N PRO A 419 -19.27 -18.43 6.90
CA PRO A 419 -19.61 -17.08 7.40
C PRO A 419 -18.83 -15.97 6.66
N PHE A 420 -18.73 -16.06 5.35
CA PHE A 420 -18.08 -15.08 4.48
C PHE A 420 -18.75 -15.05 3.11
N ASN A 421 -18.60 -13.94 2.39
CA ASN A 421 -19.08 -13.78 1.03
C ASN A 421 -18.00 -14.13 0.00
N LEU A 422 -18.35 -14.05 -1.28
CA LEU A 422 -17.43 -14.29 -2.38
C LEU A 422 -17.13 -12.98 -3.12
N ALA A 423 -15.92 -12.89 -3.66
CA ALA A 423 -15.53 -11.81 -4.55
C ALA A 423 -14.59 -12.35 -5.66
N THR A 424 -14.62 -11.77 -6.85
CA THR A 424 -13.55 -11.96 -7.82
C THR A 424 -12.50 -10.89 -7.63
N CYS A 425 -11.24 -11.21 -7.87
CA CYS A 425 -10.21 -10.25 -8.16
C CYS A 425 -9.42 -10.71 -9.38
N GLY A 426 -8.72 -9.82 -10.06
CA GLY A 426 -7.98 -10.23 -11.24
C GLY A 426 -7.07 -9.13 -11.71
N TRP A 427 -6.06 -9.53 -12.48
CA TRP A 427 -5.24 -8.62 -13.27
C TRP A 427 -6.05 -7.88 -14.36
N VAL A 428 -7.24 -8.41 -14.64
CA VAL A 428 -8.29 -7.81 -15.47
C VAL A 428 -9.67 -8.06 -14.85
N LEU A 429 -10.64 -7.19 -15.13
CA LEU A 429 -12.02 -7.30 -14.60
C LEU A 429 -12.77 -8.54 -15.11
N GLY A 430 -12.40 -9.00 -16.29
CA GLY A 430 -12.89 -10.18 -16.99
C GLY A 430 -11.94 -10.47 -18.16
N PRO A 431 -12.12 -11.61 -18.89
CA PRO A 431 -11.28 -11.92 -20.04
C PRO A 431 -11.25 -10.75 -21.04
N PRO A 432 -10.12 -10.47 -21.71
CA PRO A 432 -10.00 -9.28 -22.58
C PRO A 432 -11.09 -9.17 -23.65
N SER A 433 -11.47 -10.30 -24.25
CA SER A 433 -12.58 -10.40 -25.21
C SER A 433 -13.98 -10.06 -24.66
N ASP A 434 -14.20 -10.14 -23.34
CA ASP A 434 -15.42 -9.71 -22.66
C ASP A 434 -15.17 -9.37 -21.18
N ARG A 435 -14.87 -8.09 -20.91
CA ARG A 435 -14.66 -7.56 -19.55
C ARG A 435 -15.87 -7.76 -18.60
N THR A 436 -17.06 -8.00 -19.14
CA THR A 436 -18.30 -8.11 -18.36
C THR A 436 -18.74 -9.56 -18.13
N LEU A 437 -18.00 -10.55 -18.63
CA LEU A 437 -18.40 -11.95 -18.59
C LEU A 437 -18.81 -12.41 -17.17
N PHE A 438 -18.00 -12.06 -16.16
CA PHE A 438 -18.29 -12.46 -14.78
C PHE A 438 -19.54 -11.81 -14.20
N ASP A 439 -19.94 -10.64 -14.68
CA ASP A 439 -21.23 -10.06 -14.29
C ASP A 439 -22.42 -10.89 -14.77
N GLN A 440 -22.27 -11.54 -15.93
CA GLN A 440 -23.31 -12.33 -16.58
C GLN A 440 -23.43 -13.72 -15.95
N VAL A 441 -22.33 -14.33 -15.53
CA VAL A 441 -22.30 -15.73 -15.06
C VAL A 441 -22.34 -15.88 -13.54
N LEU A 442 -21.88 -14.89 -12.77
CA LEU A 442 -21.86 -14.97 -11.31
C LEU A 442 -23.13 -14.38 -10.68
N PRO A 443 -23.60 -14.96 -9.56
CA PRO A 443 -24.61 -14.34 -8.71
C PRO A 443 -24.26 -12.88 -8.34
N LYS A 444 -25.27 -12.03 -8.18
CA LYS A 444 -25.11 -10.58 -7.92
C LYS A 444 -24.61 -10.25 -6.51
N ASP A 445 -24.64 -11.22 -5.59
CA ASP A 445 -24.03 -11.13 -4.26
C ASP A 445 -22.52 -11.41 -4.26
N VAL A 446 -21.94 -11.83 -5.40
CA VAL A 446 -20.49 -11.90 -5.59
C VAL A 446 -19.97 -10.52 -5.99
N ALA A 447 -19.13 -9.91 -5.16
CA ALA A 447 -18.47 -8.65 -5.50
C ALA A 447 -17.43 -8.86 -6.62
N MET A 448 -17.16 -7.82 -7.41
CA MET A 448 -16.14 -7.88 -8.46
C MET A 448 -15.08 -6.81 -8.24
N SER A 449 -13.82 -7.21 -8.28
CA SER A 449 -12.69 -6.30 -8.20
C SER A 449 -11.62 -6.60 -9.25
N THR A 450 -10.78 -5.61 -9.53
CA THR A 450 -9.58 -5.81 -10.36
C THR A 450 -8.51 -4.79 -9.96
N ILE A 451 -7.25 -5.20 -10.08
CA ILE A 451 -6.12 -4.29 -9.96
C ILE A 451 -5.90 -3.55 -11.28
N ASN A 452 -5.32 -2.35 -11.23
CA ASN A 452 -4.95 -1.66 -12.47
C ASN A 452 -3.90 -2.47 -13.24
N ARG A 453 -3.96 -2.44 -14.57
CA ARG A 453 -2.96 -3.07 -15.43
C ARG A 453 -1.64 -2.30 -15.47
N GLU A 454 -0.63 -2.92 -16.06
CA GLU A 454 0.73 -2.36 -16.19
C GLU A 454 1.27 -1.87 -14.86
N VAL A 455 1.12 -2.68 -13.81
CA VAL A 455 1.64 -2.37 -12.47
C VAL A 455 1.22 -0.95 -12.01
N GLY A 456 -0.03 -0.56 -12.32
CA GLY A 456 -0.60 0.73 -11.96
C GLY A 456 -0.41 1.88 -12.94
N LYS A 457 0.34 1.70 -14.04
CA LYS A 457 0.47 2.76 -15.07
C LYS A 457 -0.81 2.90 -15.87
N ALA A 458 -1.54 1.81 -16.12
CA ALA A 458 -2.85 1.86 -16.74
C ALA A 458 -3.89 2.54 -15.81
N PRO A 459 -4.88 3.25 -16.37
CA PRO A 459 -5.99 3.80 -15.58
C PRO A 459 -6.87 2.68 -15.01
N VAL A 460 -7.77 3.04 -14.08
CA VAL A 460 -8.84 2.14 -13.62
C VAL A 460 -9.64 1.64 -14.82
N ASP A 461 -9.97 0.35 -14.84
CA ASP A 461 -10.65 -0.28 -15.97
C ASP A 461 -12.05 0.35 -16.19
N PRO A 462 -12.30 1.03 -17.32
CA PRO A 462 -13.60 1.65 -17.58
C PRO A 462 -14.75 0.63 -17.73
N GLY A 463 -14.44 -0.66 -17.83
CA GLY A 463 -15.40 -1.75 -17.85
C GLY A 463 -16.30 -1.81 -16.62
N PHE A 464 -15.86 -1.26 -15.48
CA PHE A 464 -16.72 -1.12 -14.29
C PHE A 464 -18.02 -0.38 -14.59
N SER A 465 -17.99 0.65 -15.46
CA SER A 465 -19.17 1.45 -15.82
C SER A 465 -20.28 0.67 -16.55
N ARG A 466 -19.97 -0.54 -17.04
CA ARG A 466 -20.92 -1.43 -17.72
C ARG A 466 -21.52 -2.49 -16.79
N ILE A 467 -21.09 -2.55 -15.53
CA ILE A 467 -21.54 -3.53 -14.54
C ILE A 467 -22.48 -2.84 -13.55
N SER A 468 -23.59 -3.52 -13.19
CA SER A 468 -24.55 -2.97 -12.22
C SER A 468 -25.19 -4.05 -11.35
N GLY A 469 -25.69 -3.62 -10.19
CA GLY A 469 -26.43 -4.47 -9.25
C GLY A 469 -25.57 -5.34 -8.34
N ARG A 470 -24.27 -5.05 -8.22
CA ARG A 470 -23.31 -5.69 -7.30
C ARG A 470 -22.29 -4.68 -6.79
N SER A 471 -21.53 -5.05 -5.75
CA SER A 471 -20.41 -4.26 -5.24
C SER A 471 -19.19 -4.40 -6.17
N LEU A 472 -18.50 -3.29 -6.44
CA LEU A 472 -17.43 -3.14 -7.43
C LEU A 472 -16.21 -2.45 -6.80
N TRP A 473 -15.05 -3.09 -6.80
CA TRP A 473 -13.86 -2.55 -6.12
C TRP A 473 -12.71 -2.31 -7.10
N ALA A 474 -12.31 -1.05 -7.23
CA ALA A 474 -11.08 -0.69 -7.93
C ALA A 474 -9.89 -0.86 -7.00
N ILE A 475 -8.81 -1.48 -7.48
CA ILE A 475 -7.59 -1.72 -6.70
C ILE A 475 -6.35 -1.09 -7.38
N PRO A 476 -6.18 0.24 -7.33
CA PRO A 476 -4.97 0.88 -7.82
C PRO A 476 -3.70 0.42 -7.10
N TRP A 477 -2.60 0.39 -7.84
CA TRP A 477 -1.27 0.15 -7.30
C TRP A 477 -0.73 1.40 -6.63
N MET A 478 -0.45 1.29 -5.33
CA MET A 478 0.18 2.38 -4.58
C MET A 478 1.69 2.44 -4.82
N GLU A 479 2.27 1.37 -5.35
CA GLU A 479 3.64 1.22 -5.86
C GLU A 479 3.66 0.07 -6.87
N ASP A 480 4.64 0.03 -7.77
CA ASP A 480 4.93 -1.09 -8.66
C ASP A 480 6.06 -1.98 -8.12
N ASP A 481 6.05 -3.25 -8.51
CA ASP A 481 7.04 -4.26 -8.16
C ASP A 481 8.35 -4.19 -8.97
N PRO A 482 8.41 -3.72 -10.25
CA PRO A 482 9.68 -3.48 -10.92
C PRO A 482 10.57 -2.50 -10.16
N ALA A 483 10.00 -1.44 -9.58
CA ALA A 483 10.75 -0.42 -8.85
C ALA A 483 10.67 -0.54 -7.32
N LEU A 484 10.43 -1.76 -6.81
CA LEU A 484 10.15 -2.04 -5.40
C LEU A 484 11.23 -1.57 -4.40
N THR A 485 12.46 -1.30 -4.83
CA THR A 485 13.52 -0.80 -3.94
C THR A 485 13.65 0.73 -3.93
N SER A 486 13.03 1.43 -4.90
CA SER A 486 13.05 2.90 -5.01
C SER A 486 11.79 3.54 -4.41
N PRO A 487 11.86 4.79 -3.89
CA PRO A 487 10.66 5.58 -3.61
C PRO A 487 9.79 5.74 -4.86
N GLN A 488 8.46 5.70 -4.69
CA GLN A 488 7.49 5.83 -5.77
C GLN A 488 6.39 6.83 -5.37
N LEU A 489 6.56 8.09 -5.75
CA LEU A 489 5.62 9.16 -5.41
C LEU A 489 4.50 9.22 -6.45
N TRP A 490 3.28 8.84 -6.06
CA TRP A 490 2.09 8.73 -6.93
C TRP A 490 0.81 9.29 -6.29
N ALA A 491 0.92 10.31 -5.43
CA ALA A 491 -0.23 10.88 -4.74
C ALA A 491 -1.30 11.41 -5.72
N GLY A 492 -0.89 12.13 -6.78
CA GLY A 492 -1.77 12.62 -7.83
C GLY A 492 -2.38 11.51 -8.68
N ARG A 493 -1.72 10.35 -8.77
CA ARG A 493 -2.27 9.15 -9.41
C ARG A 493 -3.37 8.53 -8.56
N MET A 494 -3.16 8.40 -7.24
CA MET A 494 -4.17 7.88 -6.32
C MET A 494 -5.45 8.73 -6.36
N ARG A 495 -5.32 10.05 -6.48
CA ARG A 495 -6.44 10.96 -6.75
C ARG A 495 -7.16 10.63 -8.05
N ARG A 496 -6.40 10.49 -9.14
CA ARG A 496 -6.96 10.15 -10.45
C ARG A 496 -7.73 8.82 -10.42
N ASP A 497 -7.14 7.79 -9.84
CA ASP A 497 -7.75 6.46 -9.77
C ASP A 497 -9.00 6.43 -8.89
N ALA A 498 -8.99 7.12 -7.75
CA ALA A 498 -10.18 7.28 -6.91
C ALA A 498 -11.30 8.05 -7.62
N ALA A 499 -10.96 9.06 -8.40
CA ALA A 499 -11.93 9.83 -9.18
C ALA A 499 -12.57 8.97 -10.29
N ASP A 500 -11.75 8.23 -11.04
CA ASP A 500 -12.23 7.32 -12.08
C ASP A 500 -13.06 6.17 -11.49
N ALA A 501 -12.64 5.58 -10.36
CA ALA A 501 -13.38 4.52 -9.69
C ALA A 501 -14.80 4.96 -9.31
N LEU A 502 -14.95 6.13 -8.67
CA LEU A 502 -16.28 6.67 -8.31
C LEU A 502 -17.11 6.96 -9.56
N ARG A 503 -16.49 7.55 -10.59
CA ARG A 503 -17.12 7.87 -11.88
C ARG A 503 -17.60 6.62 -12.63
N TYR A 504 -16.94 5.49 -12.46
CA TYR A 504 -17.31 4.20 -13.06
C TYR A 504 -18.29 3.38 -12.20
N GLY A 505 -18.75 3.92 -11.07
CA GLY A 505 -19.74 3.26 -10.21
C GLY A 505 -19.16 2.28 -9.21
N CYS A 506 -17.85 2.30 -8.97
CA CYS A 506 -17.24 1.51 -7.90
C CYS A 506 -17.65 2.04 -6.53
N ASP A 507 -18.02 1.12 -5.64
CA ASP A 507 -18.25 1.40 -4.21
C ASP A 507 -17.09 0.91 -3.32
N GLY A 508 -16.08 0.27 -3.92
CA GLY A 508 -14.82 -0.11 -3.29
C GLY A 508 -13.58 0.57 -3.88
N LEU A 509 -12.66 0.97 -3.00
CA LEU A 509 -11.36 1.54 -3.34
C LEU A 509 -10.28 0.96 -2.43
N LEU A 510 -9.41 0.11 -2.98
CA LEU A 510 -8.34 -0.56 -2.24
C LEU A 510 -6.97 -0.22 -2.84
N GLY A 511 -5.89 -0.24 -2.07
CA GLY A 511 -4.54 -0.02 -2.59
C GLY A 511 -3.67 -1.28 -2.50
N ILE A 512 -3.19 -1.81 -3.63
CA ILE A 512 -2.18 -2.90 -3.63
C ILE A 512 -0.79 -2.34 -3.32
N HIS A 513 -0.03 -3.02 -2.46
CA HIS A 513 1.31 -2.62 -2.04
C HIS A 513 2.11 -3.74 -1.33
N TRP A 514 3.36 -3.46 -1.01
CA TRP A 514 4.28 -4.27 -0.20
C TRP A 514 4.82 -3.47 0.99
N ARG A 515 5.41 -2.31 0.71
CA ARG A 515 6.07 -1.44 1.69
C ARG A 515 5.06 -0.50 2.34
N THR A 516 5.40 0.04 3.52
CA THR A 516 4.46 0.87 4.31
C THR A 516 4.91 2.34 4.37
N ARG A 517 6.07 2.62 4.98
CA ARG A 517 6.51 4.00 5.29
C ARG A 517 6.81 4.86 4.07
N VAL A 518 7.48 4.31 3.06
CA VAL A 518 7.83 5.03 1.83
C VAL A 518 6.58 5.40 1.01
N LEU A 519 5.45 4.75 1.27
CA LEU A 519 4.16 5.01 0.61
C LEU A 519 3.25 5.97 1.37
N SER A 520 3.68 6.52 2.51
CA SER A 520 2.82 7.29 3.41
C SER A 520 2.00 8.39 2.70
N ALA A 521 2.58 9.08 1.71
CA ALA A 521 1.84 10.07 0.90
C ALA A 521 0.79 9.43 -0.04
N ASN A 522 1.11 8.30 -0.68
CA ASN A 522 0.20 7.59 -1.58
C ASN A 522 -0.98 7.00 -0.80
N VAL A 523 -0.71 6.35 0.33
CA VAL A 523 -1.72 5.80 1.24
C VAL A 523 -2.65 6.92 1.73
N LEU A 524 -2.09 8.04 2.21
CA LEU A 524 -2.90 9.16 2.69
C LEU A 524 -3.76 9.77 1.57
N SER A 525 -3.21 9.87 0.35
CA SER A 525 -3.96 10.33 -0.82
C SER A 525 -5.18 9.44 -1.10
N LEU A 526 -4.97 8.13 -1.18
CA LEU A 526 -6.03 7.15 -1.43
C LEU A 526 -7.07 7.14 -0.29
N ALA A 527 -6.61 7.14 0.96
CA ALA A 527 -7.47 7.17 2.16
C ALA A 527 -8.41 8.38 2.15
N ARG A 528 -7.90 9.58 1.86
CA ARG A 528 -8.69 10.81 1.82
C ARG A 528 -9.62 10.87 0.62
N ALA A 529 -9.14 10.43 -0.55
CA ALA A 529 -9.95 10.39 -1.77
C ALA A 529 -11.16 9.44 -1.65
N ALA A 530 -11.13 8.51 -0.69
CA ALA A 530 -12.26 7.65 -0.36
C ALA A 530 -13.40 8.35 0.42
N TRP A 531 -13.17 9.57 0.91
CA TRP A 531 -14.10 10.35 1.74
C TRP A 531 -14.41 11.72 1.15
N ASP A 532 -13.41 12.37 0.54
CA ASP A 532 -13.58 13.68 -0.07
C ASP A 532 -12.77 13.79 -1.37
N GLN A 533 -13.47 14.32 -2.39
CA GLN A 533 -12.89 14.60 -3.69
C GLN A 533 -13.22 16.05 -4.11
N GLY A 534 -13.19 17.00 -3.17
CA GLY A 534 -13.48 18.41 -3.48
C GLY A 534 -12.51 19.06 -4.49
N TRP A 535 -11.34 18.44 -4.69
CA TRP A 535 -10.33 18.79 -5.70
C TRP A 535 -10.62 18.20 -7.09
N ASN A 536 -11.59 17.29 -7.23
CA ASN A 536 -11.84 16.56 -8.47
C ASN A 536 -12.58 17.44 -9.48
N THR A 537 -11.98 17.60 -10.66
CA THR A 537 -12.51 18.41 -11.77
C THR A 537 -13.07 17.57 -12.92
N LEU A 538 -13.06 16.24 -12.81
CA LEU A 538 -13.58 15.35 -13.83
C LEU A 538 -15.13 15.37 -13.87
N PRO A 539 -15.74 15.03 -15.02
CA PRO A 539 -17.19 14.83 -15.12
C PRO A 539 -17.70 13.79 -14.11
N LYS A 540 -18.96 13.92 -13.67
CA LYS A 540 -19.51 13.08 -12.61
C LYS A 540 -19.80 11.65 -13.07
N SER A 541 -20.04 11.46 -14.36
CA SER A 541 -20.33 10.15 -14.95
C SER A 541 -19.78 10.03 -16.36
N VAL A 542 -19.58 8.79 -16.82
CA VAL A 542 -19.16 8.48 -18.21
C VAL A 542 -20.20 8.95 -19.24
N ALA A 543 -21.47 9.10 -18.84
CA ALA A 543 -22.52 9.62 -19.72
C ALA A 543 -22.30 11.10 -20.11
N GLU A 544 -21.65 11.87 -19.23
CA GLU A 544 -21.33 13.29 -19.44
C GLU A 544 -20.04 13.50 -20.23
N ASP A 545 -19.27 12.44 -20.49
CA ASP A 545 -18.00 12.54 -21.20
C ASP A 545 -18.21 12.93 -22.68
N VAL A 546 -17.42 13.91 -23.12
CA VAL A 546 -17.34 14.36 -24.50
C VAL A 546 -15.91 14.18 -24.99
N GLY A 547 -15.76 13.57 -26.16
CA GLY A 547 -14.45 13.26 -26.74
C GLY A 547 -13.93 11.89 -26.29
N PRO A 548 -12.61 11.71 -26.20
CA PRO A 548 -12.00 10.42 -25.93
C PRO A 548 -12.08 10.02 -24.46
N ILE A 549 -12.34 8.75 -24.22
CA ILE A 549 -12.19 8.11 -22.91
C ILE A 549 -10.76 7.58 -22.84
N THR A 550 -9.95 8.27 -22.03
CA THR A 550 -8.49 8.07 -21.89
C THR A 550 -7.71 8.31 -23.18
N GLY A 551 -6.39 8.09 -23.11
CA GLY A 551 -5.53 8.06 -24.28
C GLY A 551 -4.44 9.13 -24.28
N GLN A 552 -3.39 8.81 -25.02
CA GLN A 552 -2.16 9.57 -25.17
C GLN A 552 -1.88 9.81 -26.66
N PHE A 553 -1.20 10.90 -26.96
CA PHE A 553 -0.77 11.25 -28.29
C PHE A 553 0.52 10.51 -28.61
N VAL A 554 0.53 9.80 -29.74
CA VAL A 554 1.74 9.18 -30.28
C VAL A 554 1.98 9.79 -31.64
N SER A 555 3.07 10.56 -31.76
CA SER A 555 3.49 11.14 -33.04
C SER A 555 4.50 10.24 -33.74
N PHE A 556 4.30 10.03 -35.02
CA PHE A 556 5.23 9.31 -35.89
C PHE A 556 6.21 10.23 -36.62
N GLY A 557 6.17 11.55 -36.35
CA GLY A 557 7.06 12.54 -36.96
C GLY A 557 6.96 12.56 -38.50
N ASP A 558 8.11 12.64 -39.17
CA ASP A 558 8.19 12.74 -40.64
C ASP A 558 8.14 11.38 -41.36
N GLN A 559 7.75 10.29 -40.69
CA GLN A 559 7.63 8.98 -41.31
C GLN A 559 6.57 8.98 -42.42
N ALA A 560 6.93 8.45 -43.60
CA ALA A 560 6.04 8.41 -44.74
C ALA A 560 4.97 7.32 -44.59
N VAL A 561 3.70 7.71 -44.60
CA VAL A 561 2.57 6.78 -44.54
C VAL A 561 2.09 6.41 -45.94
N ALA A 562 2.32 5.15 -46.33
CA ALA A 562 1.90 4.64 -47.63
C ALA A 562 0.37 4.61 -47.76
N GLY A 563 -0.14 4.92 -48.95
CA GLY A 563 -1.59 4.85 -49.24
C GLY A 563 -2.44 6.00 -48.71
N ALA A 564 -1.86 6.96 -47.98
CA ALA A 564 -2.62 8.05 -47.35
C ALA A 564 -3.02 9.19 -48.33
N GLY A 565 -2.35 9.31 -49.47
CA GLY A 565 -2.67 10.31 -50.51
C GLY A 565 -2.76 11.75 -49.97
N ALA A 566 -3.81 12.48 -50.35
CA ALA A 566 -4.05 13.85 -49.87
C ALA A 566 -4.36 13.93 -48.37
N ALA A 567 -4.71 12.82 -47.72
CA ALA A 567 -4.99 12.73 -46.28
C ALA A 567 -3.76 12.36 -45.45
N ALA A 568 -2.55 12.36 -46.04
CA ALA A 568 -1.30 11.97 -45.35
C ALA A 568 -1.07 12.66 -43.99
N ALA A 569 -1.54 13.89 -43.84
CA ALA A 569 -1.38 14.64 -42.60
C ALA A 569 -2.21 14.09 -41.41
N VAL A 570 -3.29 13.33 -41.66
CA VAL A 570 -4.15 12.71 -40.62
C VAL A 570 -3.49 11.48 -39.99
N TYR A 571 -2.55 10.82 -40.68
CA TYR A 571 -1.89 9.59 -40.19
C TYR A 571 -0.52 9.86 -39.56
N ARG A 572 -0.17 11.14 -39.33
CA ARG A 572 1.10 11.50 -38.69
C ARG A 572 1.08 11.26 -37.20
N ASP A 573 -0.09 11.36 -36.60
CA ASP A 573 -0.32 11.19 -35.18
C ASP A 573 -1.44 10.17 -34.99
N VAL A 574 -1.45 9.49 -33.84
CA VAL A 574 -2.57 8.68 -33.38
C VAL A 574 -2.87 9.00 -31.93
N ARG A 575 -4.14 8.87 -31.55
CA ARG A 575 -4.45 8.67 -30.14
C ARG A 575 -4.31 7.18 -29.84
N ASP A 576 -3.34 6.84 -29.00
CA ASP A 576 -3.13 5.50 -28.44
C ASP A 576 -3.79 5.40 -27.05
N ARG A 577 -3.98 4.20 -26.51
CA ARG A 577 -4.56 3.94 -25.18
C ARG A 577 -5.95 4.54 -25.00
N VAL A 578 -6.73 4.59 -26.07
CA VAL A 578 -8.10 5.13 -26.09
C VAL A 578 -9.13 4.01 -25.99
N PHE A 579 -10.08 4.14 -25.05
CA PHE A 579 -11.14 3.13 -24.86
C PHE A 579 -12.45 3.52 -25.53
N ALA A 580 -12.70 4.79 -25.79
CA ALA A 580 -13.86 5.22 -26.57
C ALA A 580 -13.71 6.66 -27.10
N TYR A 581 -14.58 7.05 -28.04
CA TYR A 581 -14.92 8.43 -28.37
C TYR A 581 -16.42 8.63 -28.26
N HIS A 582 -16.83 9.63 -27.48
CA HIS A 582 -18.22 10.09 -27.37
C HIS A 582 -18.37 11.43 -28.08
N LEU A 583 -19.01 11.41 -29.25
CA LEU A 583 -19.12 12.59 -30.11
C LEU A 583 -20.56 13.15 -30.06
N PRO A 584 -20.75 14.42 -29.65
CA PRO A 584 -22.03 15.07 -29.75
C PRO A 584 -22.44 15.20 -31.23
N VAL A 585 -23.58 14.62 -31.59
CA VAL A 585 -24.14 14.69 -32.95
C VAL A 585 -25.66 14.81 -32.87
N PRO A 586 -26.34 15.42 -33.84
CA PRO A 586 -27.81 15.36 -33.91
C PRO A 586 -28.35 13.93 -33.94
N ASN A 587 -29.58 13.69 -33.49
CA ASN A 587 -30.22 12.39 -33.71
C ASN A 587 -30.39 12.14 -35.22
N GLY A 588 -30.08 10.92 -35.65
CA GLY A 588 -30.14 10.56 -37.06
C GLY A 588 -29.31 9.33 -37.40
N THR A 589 -29.18 9.05 -38.70
CA THR A 589 -28.39 7.94 -39.22
C THR A 589 -27.13 8.45 -39.87
N TYR A 590 -26.00 7.81 -39.57
CA TYR A 590 -24.68 8.24 -39.96
C TYR A 590 -23.90 7.15 -40.71
N THR A 591 -23.01 7.61 -41.58
CA THR A 591 -21.85 6.86 -42.08
C THR A 591 -20.63 7.26 -41.27
N VAL A 592 -19.95 6.29 -40.66
CA VAL A 592 -18.76 6.48 -39.84
C VAL A 592 -17.56 5.84 -40.53
N THR A 593 -16.52 6.62 -40.81
CA THR A 593 -15.22 6.12 -41.25
C THR A 593 -14.23 6.24 -40.09
N LEU A 594 -13.59 5.12 -39.74
CA LEU A 594 -12.49 5.06 -38.79
C LEU A 594 -11.18 4.87 -39.57
N GLN A 595 -10.19 5.70 -39.26
CA GLN A 595 -8.93 5.78 -39.97
C GLN A 595 -7.79 5.32 -39.05
N PHE A 596 -7.01 4.37 -39.52
CA PHE A 596 -5.98 3.69 -38.75
C PHE A 596 -4.62 3.74 -39.46
N VAL A 597 -3.56 3.72 -38.66
CA VAL A 597 -2.18 3.43 -39.09
C VAL A 597 -1.48 2.75 -37.92
N GLU A 598 -0.65 1.74 -38.20
CA GLU A 598 0.22 1.15 -37.19
C GLU A 598 1.65 1.68 -37.36
N GLY A 599 2.12 2.43 -36.36
CA GLY A 599 3.47 2.99 -36.33
C GLY A 599 4.36 2.43 -35.22
N SER A 600 3.78 1.81 -34.19
CA SER A 600 4.49 1.38 -32.98
C SER A 600 4.75 -0.13 -32.96
N VAL A 601 3.80 -0.93 -33.45
CA VAL A 601 3.89 -2.38 -33.53
C VAL A 601 4.47 -2.82 -34.88
N ASP A 602 5.35 -3.81 -34.85
CA ASP A 602 6.10 -4.31 -36.01
C ASP A 602 5.81 -5.79 -36.36
N ARG A 603 4.77 -6.36 -35.75
CA ARG A 603 4.35 -7.75 -35.97
C ARG A 603 2.84 -7.92 -35.87
N ALA A 604 2.32 -8.93 -36.56
CA ALA A 604 0.94 -9.37 -36.36
C ALA A 604 0.75 -9.88 -34.92
N ARG A 605 -0.48 -9.75 -34.41
CA ARG A 605 -0.89 -9.99 -33.02
C ARG A 605 -0.14 -9.16 -31.97
N GLY A 606 0.51 -8.06 -32.35
CA GLY A 606 1.12 -7.13 -31.38
C GLY A 606 0.16 -6.08 -30.83
N ARG A 607 -0.94 -5.79 -31.55
CA ARG A 607 -2.05 -4.94 -31.12
C ARG A 607 -3.35 -5.49 -31.69
N VAL A 608 -4.26 -5.92 -30.82
CA VAL A 608 -5.55 -6.50 -31.20
C VAL A 608 -6.65 -5.92 -30.32
N PHE A 609 -7.72 -5.46 -30.93
CA PHE A 609 -8.88 -4.91 -30.22
C PHE A 609 -10.17 -5.09 -31.04
N ASP A 610 -11.32 -4.98 -30.39
CA ASP A 610 -12.61 -4.89 -31.05
C ASP A 610 -13.05 -3.44 -31.16
N VAL A 611 -13.90 -3.15 -32.15
CA VAL A 611 -14.55 -1.84 -32.29
C VAL A 611 -16.05 -2.01 -32.26
N LEU A 612 -16.71 -1.20 -31.44
CA LEU A 612 -18.15 -1.12 -31.34
C LEU A 612 -18.62 0.29 -31.73
N LEU A 613 -19.72 0.36 -32.47
CA LEU A 613 -20.42 1.61 -32.80
C LEU A 613 -21.83 1.53 -32.23
N GLN A 614 -22.20 2.48 -31.36
CA GLN A 614 -23.48 2.47 -30.63
C GLN A 614 -23.74 1.13 -29.92
N GLY A 615 -22.70 0.58 -29.26
CA GLY A 615 -22.76 -0.70 -28.55
C GLY A 615 -22.79 -1.95 -29.46
N ARG A 616 -22.83 -1.81 -30.79
CA ARG A 616 -22.78 -2.94 -31.73
C ARG A 616 -21.35 -3.17 -32.20
N ARG A 617 -20.83 -4.38 -32.00
CA ARG A 617 -19.51 -4.78 -32.54
C ARG A 617 -19.51 -4.73 -34.07
N VAL A 618 -18.62 -3.93 -34.63
CA VAL A 618 -18.43 -3.76 -36.08
C VAL A 618 -17.09 -4.31 -36.58
N LEU A 619 -16.10 -4.42 -35.69
CA LEU A 619 -14.85 -5.13 -35.93
C LEU A 619 -14.55 -6.06 -34.75
N ASP A 620 -14.13 -7.27 -35.06
CA ASP A 620 -13.76 -8.30 -34.08
C ASP A 620 -12.32 -8.74 -34.36
N ASN A 621 -11.50 -8.91 -33.31
CA ASN A 621 -10.09 -9.29 -33.41
C ASN A 621 -9.31 -8.41 -34.40
N PHE A 622 -9.54 -7.10 -34.38
CA PHE A 622 -8.96 -6.19 -35.36
C PHE A 622 -7.48 -5.92 -35.05
N ASP A 623 -6.64 -6.22 -36.04
CA ASP A 623 -5.19 -6.02 -36.02
C ASP A 623 -4.81 -5.12 -37.21
N ILE A 624 -4.36 -3.90 -36.90
CA ILE A 624 -3.98 -2.89 -37.90
C ILE A 624 -2.77 -3.37 -38.71
N PHE A 625 -1.76 -3.97 -38.05
CA PHE A 625 -0.55 -4.45 -38.70
C PHE A 625 -0.84 -5.63 -39.62
N ALA A 626 -1.62 -6.61 -39.17
CA ALA A 626 -1.98 -7.74 -40.02
C ALA A 626 -2.80 -7.32 -41.24
N ARG A 627 -3.60 -6.24 -41.11
CA ARG A 627 -4.46 -5.74 -42.19
C ARG A 627 -3.72 -4.86 -43.21
N ALA A 628 -2.82 -3.99 -42.75
CA ALA A 628 -2.19 -2.96 -43.59
C ALA A 628 -0.66 -2.94 -43.54
N GLY A 629 -0.04 -3.53 -42.53
CA GLY A 629 1.40 -3.42 -42.24
C GLY A 629 1.76 -2.10 -41.56
N LYS A 630 3.06 -1.92 -41.29
CA LYS A 630 3.59 -0.70 -40.63
C LYS A 630 3.53 0.51 -41.56
N PHE A 631 3.18 1.67 -41.03
CA PHE A 631 3.13 2.96 -41.74
C PHE A 631 2.32 2.91 -43.05
N ARG A 632 1.15 2.25 -43.03
CA ARG A 632 0.19 2.25 -44.14
C ARG A 632 -1.17 2.70 -43.64
N ALA A 633 -1.79 3.64 -44.36
CA ALA A 633 -3.13 4.13 -44.07
C ALA A 633 -4.19 3.05 -44.31
N LEU A 634 -5.15 2.95 -43.40
CA LEU A 634 -6.26 2.00 -43.45
C LEU A 634 -7.56 2.68 -43.04
N ASP A 635 -8.51 2.78 -43.96
CA ASP A 635 -9.82 3.36 -43.71
C ASP A 635 -10.91 2.29 -43.74
N LEU A 636 -11.74 2.27 -42.70
CA LEU A 636 -12.87 1.34 -42.57
C LEU A 636 -14.15 2.15 -42.39
N THR A 637 -15.13 1.93 -43.28
CA THR A 637 -16.38 2.69 -43.32
C THR A 637 -17.56 1.81 -42.95
N PHE A 638 -18.43 2.33 -42.10
CA PHE A 638 -19.63 1.66 -41.57
C PHE A 638 -20.85 2.56 -41.82
N GLU A 639 -21.89 2.00 -42.41
CA GLU A 639 -23.13 2.73 -42.75
C GLU A 639 -24.28 2.33 -41.81
N GLY A 640 -25.32 3.17 -41.77
CA GLY A 640 -26.55 2.85 -41.03
C GLY A 640 -26.41 2.95 -39.51
N ILE A 641 -25.50 3.79 -39.00
CA ILE A 641 -25.29 3.95 -37.56
C ILE A 641 -26.35 4.92 -37.00
N GLU A 642 -27.28 4.40 -36.22
CA GLU A 642 -28.38 5.17 -35.64
C GLU A 642 -28.01 5.81 -34.29
N VAL A 643 -28.24 7.11 -34.16
CA VAL A 643 -28.06 7.88 -32.93
C VAL A 643 -29.41 8.44 -32.49
N THR A 644 -29.79 8.16 -31.24
CA THR A 644 -31.11 8.50 -30.68
C THR A 644 -31.03 9.38 -29.43
N ASP A 645 -29.84 9.57 -28.86
CA ASP A 645 -29.57 10.26 -27.60
C ASP A 645 -28.65 11.50 -27.76
N GLY A 646 -28.43 11.94 -29.01
CA GLY A 646 -27.58 13.08 -29.34
C GLY A 646 -26.08 12.77 -29.27
N ARG A 647 -25.70 11.49 -29.17
CA ARG A 647 -24.32 11.07 -28.96
C ARG A 647 -23.96 9.86 -29.81
N LEU A 648 -22.89 9.99 -30.60
CA LEU A 648 -22.29 8.86 -31.29
C LEU A 648 -21.16 8.30 -30.44
N ALA A 649 -21.30 7.05 -30.03
CA ALA A 649 -20.30 6.29 -29.27
C ALA A 649 -19.52 5.36 -30.19
N VAL A 650 -18.19 5.50 -30.15
CA VAL A 650 -17.22 4.57 -30.70
C VAL A 650 -16.48 3.95 -29.52
N ASP A 651 -16.69 2.68 -29.22
CA ASP A 651 -16.01 1.99 -28.12
C ASP A 651 -14.95 1.03 -28.65
N PHE A 652 -13.86 0.90 -27.90
CA PHE A 652 -12.78 -0.03 -28.18
C PHE A 652 -12.62 -1.01 -27.01
N ALA A 653 -12.65 -2.31 -27.32
CA ALA A 653 -12.38 -3.35 -26.34
C ALA A 653 -11.02 -3.97 -26.64
N ASP A 654 -10.05 -3.68 -25.79
CA ASP A 654 -8.67 -4.10 -25.98
C ASP A 654 -8.48 -5.58 -25.65
N ARG A 655 -7.79 -6.31 -26.53
CA ARG A 655 -7.48 -7.75 -26.35
C ARG A 655 -6.00 -7.99 -26.11
N ILE A 656 -5.17 -7.43 -26.98
CA ILE A 656 -3.71 -7.47 -26.90
C ILE A 656 -3.21 -6.05 -27.12
N HIS A 657 -2.54 -5.47 -26.12
CA HIS A 657 -2.17 -4.04 -26.12
C HIS A 657 -3.40 -3.13 -26.33
N TYR A 658 -3.21 -1.82 -26.53
CA TYR A 658 -4.30 -0.85 -26.51
C TYR A 658 -4.79 -0.51 -27.91
N PRO A 659 -6.03 -0.01 -28.06
CA PRO A 659 -6.52 0.55 -29.30
C PRO A 659 -5.77 1.85 -29.66
N ALA A 660 -5.57 2.06 -30.95
CA ALA A 660 -5.06 3.32 -31.49
C ALA A 660 -5.87 3.75 -32.71
N LEU A 661 -6.02 5.06 -32.90
CA LEU A 661 -6.83 5.64 -33.97
C LEU A 661 -6.19 6.93 -34.49
N ALA A 662 -6.18 7.11 -35.82
CA ALA A 662 -5.63 8.29 -36.50
C ALA A 662 -6.70 9.31 -36.87
N GLY A 663 -7.92 8.86 -37.18
CA GLY A 663 -9.00 9.78 -37.55
C GLY A 663 -10.39 9.19 -37.45
N ILE A 664 -11.37 10.06 -37.24
CA ILE A 664 -12.80 9.74 -37.29
C ILE A 664 -13.48 10.68 -38.27
N VAL A 665 -14.32 10.14 -39.14
CA VAL A 665 -15.21 10.91 -40.01
C VAL A 665 -16.65 10.45 -39.81
N VAL A 666 -17.51 11.35 -39.34
CA VAL A 666 -18.95 11.11 -39.18
C VAL A 666 -19.69 11.94 -40.21
N ARG A 667 -20.48 11.29 -41.08
CA ARG A 667 -21.31 11.96 -42.11
C ARG A 667 -22.78 11.57 -41.94
N GLY A 668 -23.63 12.56 -41.73
CA GLY A 668 -25.08 12.46 -41.76
C GLY A 668 -25.67 13.32 -42.87
N ARG A 669 -27.00 13.41 -42.97
CA ARG A 669 -27.70 14.14 -44.04
C ARG A 669 -27.24 15.60 -44.19
N ASP A 670 -27.11 16.31 -43.08
CA ASP A 670 -26.73 17.73 -43.01
C ASP A 670 -25.66 17.99 -41.93
N PHE A 671 -24.86 16.96 -41.62
CA PHE A 671 -23.86 17.00 -40.56
C PHE A 671 -22.59 16.29 -41.02
N VAL A 672 -21.43 16.94 -40.85
CA VAL A 672 -20.13 16.33 -41.03
C VAL A 672 -19.25 16.71 -39.86
N LYS A 673 -18.64 15.74 -39.19
CA LYS A 673 -17.60 15.95 -38.18
C LYS A 673 -16.39 15.09 -38.52
N LYS A 674 -15.21 15.70 -38.44
CA LYS A 674 -13.92 15.04 -38.69
C LYS A 674 -12.96 15.36 -37.57
N VAL A 675 -12.33 14.36 -36.98
CA VAL A 675 -11.41 14.52 -35.85
C VAL A 675 -10.07 13.89 -36.22
N ASN A 676 -9.00 14.68 -36.17
CA ASN A 676 -7.61 14.20 -36.35
C ASN A 676 -7.12 13.63 -35.02
N CYS A 677 -7.32 12.33 -34.80
CA CYS A 677 -7.13 11.70 -33.50
C CYS A 677 -5.64 11.68 -33.11
N GLY A 678 -5.32 12.23 -31.95
CA GLY A 678 -3.93 12.37 -31.49
C GLY A 678 -3.18 13.59 -32.02
N GLY A 679 -3.81 14.39 -32.89
CA GLY A 679 -3.13 15.46 -33.62
C GLY A 679 -3.85 16.81 -33.61
N PRO A 680 -3.18 17.87 -34.10
CA PRO A 680 -3.77 19.19 -34.24
C PRO A 680 -4.80 19.24 -35.38
N ALA A 681 -5.52 20.36 -35.50
CA ALA A 681 -6.42 20.57 -36.64
C ALA A 681 -5.62 20.54 -37.95
N VAL A 682 -6.09 19.77 -38.93
CA VAL A 682 -5.38 19.55 -40.19
C VAL A 682 -6.35 19.31 -41.33
N LEU A 683 -6.09 19.86 -42.50
CA LEU A 683 -7.06 19.84 -43.62
C LEU A 683 -8.42 20.38 -43.14
N ASP A 684 -9.49 19.59 -43.30
CA ASP A 684 -10.83 19.87 -42.78
C ASP A 684 -11.18 19.03 -41.53
N TYR A 685 -10.17 18.50 -40.84
CA TYR A 685 -10.30 17.80 -39.55
C TYR A 685 -10.07 18.76 -38.40
N GLU A 686 -10.95 18.68 -37.40
CA GLU A 686 -10.77 19.33 -36.12
C GLU A 686 -9.61 18.68 -35.34
N ALA A 687 -8.98 19.45 -34.46
CA ALA A 687 -8.01 18.92 -33.51
C ALA A 687 -8.67 17.92 -32.56
N ASP A 688 -7.92 16.94 -32.09
CA ASP A 688 -8.36 16.10 -30.97
C ASP A 688 -8.43 16.92 -29.66
N TRP A 689 -9.11 16.36 -28.66
CA TRP A 689 -9.11 16.84 -27.28
C TRP A 689 -7.72 16.72 -26.65
N PRO A 690 -7.41 17.40 -25.52
CA PRO A 690 -6.15 17.18 -24.81
C PRO A 690 -5.93 15.71 -24.40
N GLU A 691 -4.68 15.35 -24.09
CA GLU A 691 -4.37 14.07 -23.47
C GLU A 691 -5.08 13.93 -22.11
N THR A 692 -5.45 12.69 -21.77
CA THR A 692 -6.06 12.45 -20.46
C THR A 692 -4.98 12.45 -19.38
N ALA A 693 -5.05 13.40 -18.45
CA ALA A 693 -4.09 13.50 -17.36
C ALA A 693 -4.15 12.25 -16.45
N ARG A 694 -3.03 11.51 -16.35
CA ARG A 694 -2.89 10.34 -15.46
C ARG A 694 -2.72 10.73 -13.98
N HIS A 695 -2.38 11.99 -13.73
CA HIS A 695 -2.15 12.55 -12.41
C HIS A 695 -3.02 13.80 -12.22
N LEU A 696 -3.73 13.87 -11.10
CA LEU A 696 -4.44 15.09 -10.68
C LEU A 696 -3.55 15.90 -9.73
N PRO A 697 -3.79 17.22 -9.58
CA PRO A 697 -3.00 18.07 -8.67
C PRO A 697 -2.94 17.48 -7.27
N SER A 698 -1.78 17.55 -6.62
CA SER A 698 -1.51 16.97 -5.29
C SER A 698 -0.78 17.92 -4.33
N LEU A 699 -0.57 19.19 -4.71
CA LEU A 699 0.17 20.15 -3.90
C LEU A 699 -0.45 20.37 -2.51
N ASP A 700 -1.76 20.52 -2.43
CA ASP A 700 -2.50 20.70 -1.17
C ASP A 700 -2.35 19.50 -0.22
N LEU A 701 -2.31 18.28 -0.78
CA LEU A 701 -2.02 17.07 -0.01
C LEU A 701 -0.60 17.13 0.56
N TYR A 702 0.38 17.45 -0.28
CA TYR A 702 1.77 17.53 0.14
C TYR A 702 2.03 18.68 1.12
N GLU A 703 1.32 19.81 1.03
CA GLU A 703 1.42 20.90 2.00
C GLU A 703 0.99 20.44 3.40
N ASP A 704 -0.13 19.71 3.50
CA ASP A 704 -0.59 19.14 4.76
C ASP A 704 0.33 18.03 5.27
N TRP A 705 0.73 17.12 4.40
CA TRP A 705 1.61 16.00 4.73
C TRP A 705 3.00 16.48 5.14
N CYS A 706 3.66 17.36 4.38
CA CYS A 706 4.96 17.93 4.72
C CYS A 706 4.91 18.76 6.00
N ARG A 707 3.80 19.45 6.29
CA ARG A 707 3.63 20.17 7.57
C ARG A 707 3.69 19.22 8.76
N ALA A 708 3.05 18.06 8.67
CA ALA A 708 3.10 17.04 9.71
C ALA A 708 4.47 16.35 9.77
N GLN A 709 5.10 16.11 8.63
CA GLN A 709 6.36 15.38 8.54
C GLN A 709 7.58 16.22 8.97
N PHE A 710 7.68 17.45 8.47
CA PHE A 710 8.90 18.28 8.53
C PHE A 710 8.72 19.59 9.30
N GLY A 711 7.51 19.86 9.80
CA GLY A 711 7.18 21.10 10.50
C GLY A 711 6.73 22.24 9.57
N PRO A 712 6.09 23.28 10.12
CA PRO A 712 5.45 24.32 9.34
C PRO A 712 6.42 25.22 8.56
N GLU A 713 7.67 25.37 9.02
CA GLU A 713 8.66 26.27 8.40
C GLU A 713 9.22 25.73 7.07
N ALA A 714 9.34 24.40 6.94
CA ALA A 714 9.83 23.75 5.72
C ALA A 714 8.70 23.28 4.79
N ALA A 715 7.45 23.24 5.29
CA ALA A 715 6.33 22.54 4.66
C ALA A 715 6.05 22.94 3.21
N ALA A 716 5.92 24.23 2.92
CA ALA A 716 5.50 24.71 1.60
C ALA A 716 6.57 24.43 0.53
N GLU A 717 7.83 24.67 0.85
CA GLU A 717 8.95 24.43 -0.07
C GLU A 717 9.19 22.93 -0.27
N ALA A 718 9.10 22.12 0.79
CA ALA A 718 9.15 20.67 0.69
C ALA A 718 7.99 20.15 -0.18
N ALA A 719 6.76 20.64 0.05
CA ALA A 719 5.60 20.24 -0.72
C ALA A 719 5.74 20.55 -2.21
N ALA A 720 6.34 21.70 -2.56
CA ALA A 720 6.65 22.04 -3.94
C ALA A 720 7.64 21.04 -4.58
N VAL A 721 8.67 20.60 -3.85
CA VAL A 721 9.59 19.55 -4.31
C VAL A 721 8.84 18.25 -4.57
N PHE A 722 8.09 17.75 -3.58
CA PHE A 722 7.34 16.49 -3.70
C PHE A 722 6.30 16.53 -4.82
N ALA A 723 5.50 17.59 -4.92
CA ALA A 723 4.49 17.75 -5.97
C ALA A 723 5.13 17.91 -7.36
N GLY A 724 6.31 18.51 -7.45
CA GLY A 724 7.07 18.66 -8.70
C GLY A 724 7.52 17.32 -9.28
N ILE A 725 7.89 16.37 -8.42
CA ILE A 725 8.38 15.04 -8.82
C ILE A 725 7.33 13.91 -8.71
N ASP A 726 6.14 14.19 -8.17
CA ASP A 726 5.01 13.25 -8.11
C ASP A 726 4.65 12.78 -9.53
N GLY A 727 4.72 11.46 -9.74
CA GLY A 727 4.55 10.79 -11.03
C GLY A 727 5.70 10.97 -12.04
N ARG A 728 6.75 11.73 -11.69
CA ARG A 728 7.76 12.25 -12.65
C ARG A 728 9.21 12.06 -12.20
N HIS A 729 9.44 11.53 -11.00
CA HIS A 729 10.77 11.22 -10.49
C HIS A 729 11.47 10.16 -11.37
N PRO A 730 12.81 10.21 -11.49
CA PRO A 730 13.56 9.16 -12.17
C PRO A 730 13.49 7.84 -11.39
N VAL A 731 13.60 6.71 -12.09
CA VAL A 731 13.53 5.39 -11.49
C VAL A 731 14.77 4.58 -11.94
N PRO A 732 15.78 4.37 -11.07
CA PRO A 732 17.03 3.71 -11.43
C PRO A 732 17.01 2.18 -11.28
N VAL A 733 15.85 1.63 -10.91
CA VAL A 733 15.58 0.22 -10.61
C VAL A 733 14.48 -0.31 -11.53
N THR A 734 14.47 -1.60 -11.83
CA THR A 734 13.54 -2.22 -12.79
C THR A 734 13.42 -3.73 -12.55
N TRP A 735 12.48 -4.37 -13.23
CA TRP A 735 12.31 -5.82 -13.20
C TRP A 735 13.34 -6.54 -14.07
N ILE A 736 14.26 -7.31 -13.46
CA ILE A 736 15.21 -8.19 -14.17
C ILE A 736 15.31 -9.50 -13.38
N GLY A 737 14.59 -10.53 -13.82
CA GLY A 737 14.50 -11.80 -13.10
C GLY A 737 13.75 -11.74 -11.76
N GLY A 738 13.24 -10.56 -11.38
CA GLY A 738 12.58 -10.27 -10.12
C GLY A 738 12.46 -8.76 -9.86
N PRO A 739 11.88 -8.37 -8.72
CA PRO A 739 11.61 -6.98 -8.37
C PRO A 739 12.86 -6.19 -7.98
N GLY A 740 12.89 -4.89 -8.29
CA GLY A 740 13.85 -3.95 -7.72
C GLY A 740 15.31 -4.12 -8.18
N ASN A 741 15.56 -4.80 -9.30
CA ASN A 741 16.89 -5.01 -9.86
C ASN A 741 17.44 -3.72 -10.52
N ILE A 742 18.73 -3.69 -10.89
CA ILE A 742 19.38 -2.56 -11.57
C ILE A 742 20.18 -3.05 -12.78
N GLN A 743 20.54 -2.13 -13.67
CA GLN A 743 21.33 -2.45 -14.86
C GLN A 743 22.35 -1.35 -15.18
N PRO A 744 23.45 -1.68 -15.88
CA PRO A 744 24.42 -0.69 -16.33
C PRO A 744 23.77 0.41 -17.20
N ASP A 745 24.13 1.67 -16.96
CA ASP A 745 23.66 2.83 -17.72
C ASP A 745 24.84 3.54 -18.41
N PRO A 746 24.99 3.48 -19.74
CA PRO A 746 26.14 4.06 -20.42
C PRO A 746 26.06 5.59 -20.61
N ARG A 747 24.96 6.24 -20.23
CA ARG A 747 24.81 7.69 -20.39
C ARG A 747 25.82 8.47 -19.53
N PRO A 748 26.33 9.62 -20.01
CA PRO A 748 27.21 10.46 -19.20
C PRO A 748 26.57 10.87 -17.88
N TRP A 749 27.34 10.84 -16.79
CA TRP A 749 26.80 11.16 -15.46
C TRP A 749 26.22 12.57 -15.36
N ASP A 750 26.80 13.56 -16.05
CA ASP A 750 26.27 14.92 -16.03
C ASP A 750 24.86 15.03 -16.63
N GLU A 751 24.51 14.15 -17.58
CA GLU A 751 23.15 14.04 -18.14
C GLU A 751 22.19 13.39 -17.12
N VAL A 752 22.61 12.29 -16.51
CA VAL A 752 21.77 11.53 -15.55
C VAL A 752 21.56 12.30 -14.25
N LYS A 753 22.61 12.92 -13.71
CA LYS A 753 22.62 13.63 -12.43
C LYS A 753 21.59 14.75 -12.37
N ALA A 754 21.34 15.44 -13.48
CA ALA A 754 20.39 16.55 -13.55
C ALA A 754 18.97 16.15 -13.14
N SER A 755 18.57 14.90 -13.41
CA SER A 755 17.25 14.37 -13.06
C SER A 755 17.05 14.20 -11.54
N TYR A 756 18.12 14.31 -10.75
CA TYR A 756 18.13 14.14 -9.29
C TYR A 756 18.36 15.45 -8.52
N ALA A 757 18.27 16.61 -9.19
CA ALA A 757 18.46 17.92 -8.55
C ALA A 757 17.51 18.16 -7.35
N PHE A 758 16.31 17.57 -7.40
CA PHE A 758 15.33 17.62 -6.31
C PHE A 758 15.88 17.10 -4.97
N ALA A 759 16.87 16.19 -4.98
CA ALA A 759 17.48 15.70 -3.76
C ALA A 759 18.32 16.78 -3.07
N ASP A 760 18.98 17.65 -3.85
CA ASP A 760 19.76 18.78 -3.34
C ASP A 760 18.82 19.93 -2.94
N ASP A 761 17.76 20.19 -3.71
CA ASP A 761 16.70 21.15 -3.34
C ASP A 761 16.05 20.77 -2.01
N PHE A 762 15.74 19.47 -1.82
CA PHE A 762 15.20 18.99 -0.55
C PHE A 762 16.22 19.10 0.57
N ALA A 763 17.48 18.72 0.35
CA ALA A 763 18.55 18.82 1.35
C ALA A 763 18.75 20.27 1.85
N ALA A 764 18.60 21.26 0.97
CA ALA A 764 18.73 22.68 1.32
C ALA A 764 17.69 23.15 2.36
N LEU A 765 16.61 22.39 2.57
CA LEU A 765 15.58 22.69 3.55
C LEU A 765 15.93 22.24 4.98
N GLU A 766 16.99 21.43 5.16
CA GLU A 766 17.36 20.87 6.46
C GLU A 766 17.46 21.92 7.60
N PRO A 767 18.06 23.12 7.38
CA PRO A 767 18.12 24.14 8.43
C PRO A 767 16.76 24.68 8.90
N LYS A 768 15.71 24.51 8.09
CA LYS A 768 14.33 24.92 8.42
C LYS A 768 13.58 23.87 9.23
N VAL A 769 14.11 22.63 9.31
CA VAL A 769 13.45 21.53 10.02
C VAL A 769 13.84 21.56 11.50
N THR A 770 12.86 21.85 12.34
CA THR A 770 13.04 21.97 13.81
C THR A 770 12.28 20.89 14.55
N GLY A 771 12.86 20.41 15.66
CA GLY A 771 12.31 19.29 16.44
C GLY A 771 12.94 17.94 16.07
N PRO A 772 13.20 17.06 17.06
CA PRO A 772 13.88 15.79 16.81
C PRO A 772 13.05 14.80 15.97
N GLY A 773 11.72 14.78 16.12
CA GLY A 773 10.84 13.92 15.34
C GLY A 773 10.72 14.39 13.89
N HIS A 774 10.64 15.71 13.67
CA HIS A 774 10.66 16.27 12.32
C HIS A 774 11.99 15.97 11.61
N LYS A 775 13.12 16.11 12.32
CA LYS A 775 14.45 15.81 11.77
C LYS A 775 14.64 14.34 11.42
N GLU A 776 14.16 13.42 12.26
CA GLU A 776 14.18 11.99 11.95
C GLU A 776 13.42 11.67 10.66
N ARG A 777 12.20 12.21 10.51
CA ARG A 777 11.36 11.96 9.33
C ARG A 777 11.90 12.64 8.07
N PHE A 778 12.45 13.84 8.19
CA PHE A 778 13.17 14.50 7.11
C PHE A 778 14.41 13.71 6.67
N GLY A 779 15.21 13.23 7.63
CA GLY A 779 16.39 12.41 7.39
C GLY A 779 16.08 11.11 6.64
N TYR A 780 14.95 10.45 6.96
CA TYR A 780 14.46 9.29 6.22
C TYR A 780 14.24 9.59 4.73
N TRP A 781 13.52 10.67 4.41
CA TRP A 781 13.24 11.04 3.02
C TRP A 781 14.48 11.51 2.27
N LEU A 782 15.35 12.27 2.94
CA LEU A 782 16.61 12.70 2.36
C LEU A 782 17.53 11.51 2.06
N ALA A 783 17.62 10.54 2.97
CA ALA A 783 18.34 9.28 2.74
C ALA A 783 17.75 8.52 1.55
N SER A 784 16.42 8.43 1.46
CA SER A 784 15.72 7.75 0.35
C SER A 784 15.99 8.39 -1.02
N PHE A 785 16.02 9.72 -1.10
CA PHE A 785 16.35 10.43 -2.34
C PHE A 785 17.85 10.33 -2.71
N ARG A 786 18.74 10.37 -1.70
CA ARG A 786 20.17 10.13 -1.91
C ARG A 786 20.44 8.72 -2.38
N TYR A 787 19.77 7.72 -1.79
CA TYR A 787 19.81 6.33 -2.24
C TYR A 787 19.48 6.24 -3.73
N MET A 788 18.34 6.78 -4.17
CA MET A 788 17.93 6.77 -5.58
C MET A 788 18.99 7.36 -6.52
N ARG A 789 19.56 8.52 -6.17
CA ARG A 789 20.63 9.16 -6.94
C ARG A 789 21.91 8.31 -6.98
N ASP A 790 22.28 7.70 -5.86
CA ASP A 790 23.51 6.93 -5.72
C ASP A 790 23.41 5.57 -6.45
N VAL A 791 22.21 4.96 -6.52
CA VAL A 791 21.96 3.82 -7.40
C VAL A 791 22.18 4.20 -8.88
N ALA A 792 21.67 5.35 -9.32
CA ALA A 792 21.92 5.82 -10.69
C ALA A 792 23.42 6.06 -10.97
N ARG A 793 24.16 6.60 -9.99
CA ARG A 793 25.62 6.74 -10.10
C ARG A 793 26.30 5.37 -10.20
N PHE A 794 25.87 4.40 -9.40
CA PHE A 794 26.39 3.04 -9.44
C PHE A 794 26.15 2.39 -10.81
N ASN A 795 24.95 2.54 -11.40
CA ASN A 795 24.65 2.03 -12.74
C ASN A 795 25.59 2.61 -13.81
N GLY A 796 25.92 3.89 -13.72
CA GLY A 796 26.87 4.55 -14.62
C GLY A 796 28.30 4.02 -14.48
N LEU A 797 28.77 3.87 -13.24
CA LEU A 797 30.09 3.30 -12.95
C LEU A 797 30.17 1.83 -13.37
N TRP A 798 29.09 1.07 -13.19
CA TRP A 798 29.01 -0.32 -13.63
C TRP A 798 29.16 -0.43 -15.16
N ALA A 799 28.52 0.44 -15.94
CA ALA A 799 28.71 0.47 -17.40
C ALA A 799 30.16 0.79 -17.79
N ALA A 800 30.80 1.74 -17.10
CA ALA A 800 32.20 2.07 -17.31
C ALA A 800 33.14 0.91 -16.96
N TYR A 801 32.88 0.22 -15.84
CA TYR A 801 33.62 -0.97 -15.42
C TYR A 801 33.50 -2.10 -16.44
N ASN A 802 32.28 -2.42 -16.89
CA ASN A 802 32.05 -3.45 -17.91
C ASN A 802 32.84 -3.15 -19.18
N LYS A 803 32.88 -1.88 -19.63
CA LYS A 803 33.67 -1.47 -20.80
C LYS A 803 35.18 -1.71 -20.60
N ALA A 804 35.71 -1.41 -19.41
CA ALA A 804 37.12 -1.65 -19.08
C ALA A 804 37.44 -3.16 -19.05
N VAL A 805 36.56 -3.97 -18.46
CA VAL A 805 36.71 -5.44 -18.43
C VAL A 805 36.67 -6.04 -19.84
N GLU A 806 35.73 -5.62 -20.68
CA GLU A 806 35.66 -6.09 -22.08
C GLU A 806 36.90 -5.68 -22.88
N LYS A 807 37.44 -4.47 -22.64
CA LYS A 807 38.73 -4.05 -23.21
C LYS A 807 39.89 -4.95 -22.74
N ALA A 808 39.92 -5.34 -21.47
CA ALA A 808 40.91 -6.26 -20.93
C ALA A 808 40.78 -7.67 -21.53
N LYS A 809 39.55 -8.17 -21.73
CA LYS A 809 39.28 -9.45 -22.40
C LYS A 809 39.73 -9.45 -23.86
N ALA A 810 39.56 -8.33 -24.56
CA ALA A 810 40.01 -8.16 -25.95
C ALA A 810 41.54 -8.04 -26.10
N ALA A 811 42.27 -7.76 -25.00
CA ALA A 811 43.73 -7.68 -25.03
C ALA A 811 44.37 -9.05 -25.28
N LYS A 812 45.15 -9.15 -26.36
CA LYS A 812 45.74 -10.41 -26.86
C LYS A 812 46.94 -10.92 -26.04
N VAL A 813 47.54 -10.07 -25.20
CA VAL A 813 48.74 -10.41 -24.41
C VAL A 813 48.54 -10.03 -22.95
N GLU A 814 49.09 -10.85 -22.05
CA GLU A 814 48.91 -10.72 -20.60
C GLU A 814 49.32 -9.35 -20.04
N PRO A 815 50.45 -8.73 -20.42
CA PRO A 815 50.83 -7.42 -19.88
C PRO A 815 49.83 -6.32 -20.23
N ALA A 816 49.30 -6.33 -21.47
CA ALA A 816 48.31 -5.36 -21.91
C ALA A 816 46.97 -5.55 -21.20
N ARG A 817 46.57 -6.81 -20.95
CA ARG A 817 45.38 -7.13 -20.15
C ARG A 817 45.54 -6.59 -18.72
N LYS A 818 46.65 -6.89 -18.06
CA LYS A 818 46.94 -6.42 -16.69
C LYS A 818 47.00 -4.91 -16.59
N ALA A 819 47.58 -4.23 -17.58
CA ALA A 819 47.59 -2.77 -17.62
C ALA A 819 46.16 -2.19 -17.64
N VAL A 820 45.27 -2.70 -18.51
CA VAL A 820 43.86 -2.24 -18.55
C VAL A 820 43.14 -2.53 -17.22
N LEU A 821 43.35 -3.70 -16.63
CA LEU A 821 42.71 -4.04 -15.35
C LEU A 821 43.19 -3.12 -14.22
N THR A 822 44.49 -2.83 -14.15
CA THR A 822 45.08 -2.03 -13.08
C THR A 822 44.86 -0.52 -13.25
N GLU A 823 44.96 -0.01 -14.48
CA GLU A 823 44.91 1.43 -14.76
C GLU A 823 43.49 1.93 -15.06
N GLU A 824 42.58 1.06 -15.52
CA GLU A 824 41.20 1.44 -15.86
C GLU A 824 40.15 0.76 -14.97
N ALA A 825 40.19 -0.58 -14.84
CA ALA A 825 39.11 -1.30 -14.15
C ALA A 825 39.15 -1.15 -12.61
N LEU A 826 40.32 -1.29 -11.98
CA LEU A 826 40.47 -1.18 -10.52
C LEU A 826 40.07 0.20 -9.96
N PRO A 827 40.48 1.34 -10.57
CA PRO A 827 40.04 2.66 -10.09
C PRO A 827 38.52 2.84 -10.15
N ILE A 828 37.87 2.38 -11.22
CA ILE A 828 36.40 2.44 -11.34
C ILE A 828 35.76 1.55 -10.27
N ARG A 829 36.31 0.35 -10.03
CA ARG A 829 35.82 -0.58 -9.02
C ARG A 829 35.92 0.01 -7.60
N ALA A 830 37.00 0.70 -7.28
CA ALA A 830 37.16 1.39 -6.01
C ALA A 830 36.10 2.50 -5.84
N GLU A 831 35.82 3.25 -6.90
CA GLU A 831 34.74 4.24 -6.87
C GLU A 831 33.37 3.59 -6.68
N MET A 832 33.11 2.45 -7.34
CA MET A 832 31.88 1.68 -7.13
C MET A 832 31.72 1.21 -5.67
N ALA A 833 32.79 0.77 -5.01
CA ALA A 833 32.76 0.40 -3.59
C ALA A 833 32.37 1.58 -2.70
N ILE A 834 32.89 2.78 -2.98
CA ILE A 834 32.54 4.02 -2.27
C ILE A 834 31.05 4.36 -2.45
N VAL A 835 30.53 4.23 -3.67
CA VAL A 835 29.12 4.49 -3.96
C VAL A 835 28.21 3.44 -3.30
N LEU A 836 28.60 2.16 -3.30
CA LEU A 836 27.88 1.12 -2.57
C LEU A 836 27.83 1.38 -1.06
N LYS A 837 28.95 1.82 -0.48
CA LYS A 837 28.97 2.22 0.94
C LYS A 837 27.97 3.34 1.22
N ARG A 838 27.83 4.32 0.32
CA ARG A 838 26.82 5.38 0.44
C ARG A 838 25.39 4.86 0.28
N ILE A 839 25.17 3.95 -0.66
CA ILE A 839 23.87 3.27 -0.86
C ILE A 839 23.45 2.57 0.43
N PHE A 840 24.31 1.71 0.99
CA PHE A 840 24.02 0.99 2.23
C PHE A 840 23.91 1.93 3.43
N GLY A 841 24.72 2.98 3.51
CA GLY A 841 24.58 4.01 4.53
C GLY A 841 23.20 4.68 4.50
N ALA A 842 22.69 5.01 3.31
CA ALA A 842 21.34 5.55 3.15
C ALA A 842 20.24 4.54 3.53
N LEU A 843 20.38 3.27 3.14
CA LEU A 843 19.45 2.20 3.50
C LEU A 843 19.41 1.98 5.03
N LEU A 844 20.57 1.94 5.70
CA LEU A 844 20.68 1.75 7.15
C LEU A 844 20.19 2.96 7.96
N LEU A 845 20.23 4.16 7.39
CA LEU A 845 19.59 5.34 7.96
C LEU A 845 18.06 5.31 7.81
N ALA A 846 17.56 4.76 6.71
CA ALA A 846 16.12 4.71 6.41
C ALA A 846 15.39 3.53 7.06
N VAL A 847 16.05 2.39 7.27
CA VAL A 847 15.42 1.14 7.72
C VAL A 847 14.65 1.30 9.03
N GLY A 848 13.36 0.99 9.05
CA GLY A 848 12.54 1.17 10.24
C GLY A 848 11.48 0.09 10.45
N ASN A 849 11.14 -0.68 9.42
CA ASN A 849 10.11 -1.71 9.42
C ASN A 849 10.52 -2.91 8.54
N ALA A 850 9.65 -3.93 8.46
CA ALA A 850 9.88 -5.12 7.65
C ALA A 850 10.14 -4.83 6.16
N GLY A 851 9.47 -3.83 5.57
CA GLY A 851 9.65 -3.52 4.16
C GLY A 851 11.03 -2.96 3.81
N GLU A 852 11.61 -2.13 4.69
CA GLU A 852 13.00 -1.70 4.49
C GLU A 852 14.02 -2.79 4.81
N LEU A 853 13.71 -3.73 5.73
CA LEU A 853 14.53 -4.94 5.90
C LEU A 853 14.56 -5.77 4.60
N GLY A 854 13.40 -5.93 3.96
CA GLY A 854 13.29 -6.58 2.66
C GLY A 854 14.09 -5.87 1.56
N THR A 855 14.08 -4.52 1.55
CA THR A 855 14.85 -3.73 0.58
C THR A 855 16.36 -3.98 0.71
N ILE A 856 16.86 -4.14 1.94
CA ILE A 856 18.26 -4.49 2.19
C ILE A 856 18.55 -5.94 1.77
N ALA A 857 17.62 -6.86 2.04
CA ALA A 857 17.74 -8.24 1.59
C ALA A 857 17.74 -8.36 0.05
N ASN A 858 16.98 -7.54 -0.66
CA ASN A 858 17.03 -7.43 -2.12
C ASN A 858 18.44 -7.04 -2.60
N TRP A 859 19.07 -6.05 -1.98
CA TRP A 859 20.46 -5.73 -2.31
C TRP A 859 21.40 -6.92 -2.13
N GLU A 860 21.31 -7.58 -0.98
CA GLU A 860 22.24 -8.64 -0.61
C GLU A 860 22.03 -9.95 -1.37
N GLN A 861 20.78 -10.29 -1.70
CA GLN A 861 20.41 -11.57 -2.29
C GLN A 861 20.13 -11.48 -3.79
N HIS A 862 19.71 -10.33 -4.31
CA HIS A 862 19.31 -10.18 -5.71
C HIS A 862 20.33 -9.35 -6.50
N LEU A 863 20.73 -8.19 -5.99
CA LEU A 863 21.59 -7.23 -6.71
C LEU A 863 23.08 -7.58 -6.63
N LEU A 864 23.63 -7.69 -5.42
CA LEU A 864 25.07 -7.87 -5.19
C LEU A 864 25.64 -9.16 -5.80
N PRO A 865 24.95 -10.31 -5.84
CA PRO A 865 25.49 -11.50 -6.49
C PRO A 865 25.88 -11.26 -7.96
N GLY A 866 25.03 -10.54 -8.71
CA GLY A 866 25.26 -10.22 -10.13
C GLY A 866 26.09 -8.96 -10.35
N ALA A 867 25.84 -7.90 -9.58
CA ALA A 867 26.48 -6.60 -9.77
C ALA A 867 27.87 -6.50 -9.12
N TRP A 868 28.18 -7.36 -8.14
CA TRP A 868 29.41 -7.27 -7.36
C TRP A 868 30.17 -8.59 -7.22
N GLU A 869 29.57 -9.61 -6.63
CA GLU A 869 30.29 -10.80 -6.11
C GLU A 869 30.87 -11.66 -7.24
N ARG A 870 30.07 -12.01 -8.25
CA ARG A 870 30.57 -12.72 -9.44
C ARG A 870 31.63 -11.91 -10.21
N PRO A 871 31.41 -10.61 -10.51
CA PRO A 871 32.46 -9.76 -11.09
C PRO A 871 33.74 -9.65 -10.27
N GLU A 872 33.66 -9.69 -8.93
CA GLU A 872 34.83 -9.65 -8.04
C GLU A 872 35.71 -10.89 -8.23
N ALA A 873 35.09 -12.07 -8.25
CA ALA A 873 35.78 -13.33 -8.48
C ALA A 873 36.44 -13.38 -9.87
N GLU A 874 35.74 -12.89 -10.91
CA GLU A 874 36.28 -12.77 -12.27
C GLU A 874 37.48 -11.81 -12.32
N LEU A 875 37.38 -10.65 -11.66
CA LEU A 875 38.46 -9.66 -11.61
C LEU A 875 39.73 -10.22 -10.93
N ALA A 876 39.57 -10.89 -9.79
CA ALA A 876 40.67 -11.54 -9.08
C ALA A 876 41.36 -12.59 -9.96
N GLN A 877 40.56 -13.40 -10.66
CA GLN A 877 41.08 -14.41 -11.60
C GLN A 877 41.85 -13.78 -12.76
N MET A 878 41.34 -12.70 -13.35
CA MET A 878 41.99 -12.02 -14.48
C MET A 878 43.28 -11.30 -14.09
N LEU A 879 43.36 -10.75 -12.87
CA LEU A 879 44.58 -10.12 -12.33
C LEU A 879 45.63 -11.16 -11.93
N GLY A 880 45.21 -12.31 -11.41
CA GLY A 880 46.12 -13.34 -10.89
C GLY A 880 46.86 -12.92 -9.62
N SER A 881 46.33 -11.95 -8.88
CA SER A 881 46.83 -11.44 -7.60
C SER A 881 45.67 -11.17 -6.65
N GLU A 882 45.96 -10.97 -5.37
CA GLU A 882 44.97 -10.46 -4.43
C GLU A 882 44.45 -9.08 -4.87
N LEU A 883 43.17 -8.83 -4.60
CA LEU A 883 42.54 -7.54 -4.86
C LEU A 883 42.96 -6.51 -3.80
N PRO A 884 43.19 -5.25 -4.17
CA PRO A 884 43.41 -4.17 -3.23
C PRO A 884 42.28 -4.03 -2.19
N ALA A 885 42.61 -3.57 -0.97
CA ALA A 885 41.62 -3.47 0.12
C ALA A 885 40.49 -2.46 -0.16
N ASP A 886 40.75 -1.43 -0.95
CA ASP A 886 39.80 -0.39 -1.35
C ASP A 886 38.77 -0.85 -2.40
N VAL A 887 38.93 -2.05 -2.95
CA VAL A 887 37.94 -2.69 -3.84
C VAL A 887 37.20 -3.86 -3.18
N LEU A 888 37.40 -4.10 -1.88
CA LEU A 888 36.68 -5.11 -1.10
C LEU A 888 35.58 -4.47 -0.27
N LEU A 889 34.41 -5.13 -0.17
CA LEU A 889 33.30 -4.64 0.65
C LEU A 889 33.51 -5.00 2.13
N SER A 890 33.33 -4.02 3.01
CA SER A 890 33.37 -4.23 4.46
C SER A 890 32.11 -4.94 4.95
N ARG A 891 32.24 -5.73 6.02
CA ARG A 891 31.11 -6.26 6.80
C ARG A 891 30.83 -5.46 8.08
N ALA A 892 31.73 -4.55 8.45
CA ALA A 892 31.61 -3.74 9.65
C ALA A 892 30.56 -2.64 9.49
N TYR A 893 29.88 -2.31 10.58
CA TYR A 893 29.05 -1.11 10.68
C TYR A 893 29.90 0.06 11.16
N ASP A 894 29.89 1.17 10.43
CA ASP A 894 30.61 2.41 10.77
C ASP A 894 29.69 3.65 10.75
N GLY A 895 28.37 3.43 10.79
CA GLY A 895 27.36 4.48 10.90
C GLY A 895 27.10 4.94 12.34
N PRO A 896 26.24 5.96 12.53
CA PRO A 896 25.90 6.48 13.86
C PRO A 896 25.11 5.46 14.70
N LEU A 897 25.15 5.60 16.04
CA LEU A 897 24.29 4.78 16.91
C LEU A 897 22.81 5.03 16.58
N ARG A 898 22.06 3.95 16.31
CA ARG A 898 20.64 4.04 15.97
C ARG A 898 19.84 2.91 16.61
N VAL A 899 18.62 3.21 17.04
CA VAL A 899 17.65 2.23 17.55
C VAL A 899 16.28 2.46 16.93
N PHE A 900 15.58 1.39 16.57
CA PHE A 900 14.21 1.44 16.09
C PHE A 900 13.42 0.18 16.46
N VAL A 901 12.09 0.25 16.38
CA VAL A 901 11.16 -0.85 16.64
C VAL A 901 10.42 -1.18 15.34
N PRO A 902 10.63 -2.36 14.72
CA PRO A 902 10.03 -2.68 13.43
C PRO A 902 8.50 -2.71 13.40
N ALA A 903 7.88 -3.25 14.47
CA ALA A 903 6.43 -3.38 14.61
C ALA A 903 5.93 -2.47 15.74
N VAL A 904 5.52 -1.25 15.42
CA VAL A 904 5.06 -0.26 16.41
C VAL A 904 3.58 -0.45 16.70
N ARG A 905 3.26 -1.16 17.79
CA ARG A 905 1.88 -1.38 18.25
C ARG A 905 1.30 -0.12 18.90
N ALA A 906 0.22 0.41 18.32
CA ALA A 906 -0.52 1.54 18.91
C ALA A 906 -1.58 1.10 19.94
N SER A 907 -1.91 -0.18 19.99
CA SER A 907 -2.93 -0.74 20.89
C SER A 907 -2.66 -2.19 21.23
N LEU A 908 -3.09 -2.59 22.43
CA LEU A 908 -3.12 -3.97 22.92
C LEU A 908 -4.55 -4.36 23.25
N GLU A 909 -4.91 -5.63 23.06
CA GLU A 909 -6.14 -6.19 23.62
C GLU A 909 -6.05 -6.27 25.15
N ALA A 910 -7.19 -6.19 25.84
CA ALA A 910 -7.20 -6.39 27.29
C ALA A 910 -6.65 -7.76 27.65
N GLY A 911 -5.63 -7.81 28.51
CA GLY A 911 -4.96 -9.05 28.90
C GLY A 911 -3.87 -9.53 27.91
N GLU A 912 -3.63 -8.82 26.81
CA GLU A 912 -2.50 -9.10 25.90
C GLU A 912 -1.18 -8.68 26.57
N ALA A 913 -0.21 -9.59 26.59
CA ALA A 913 1.15 -9.28 27.03
C ALA A 913 1.82 -8.35 26.02
N TRP A 914 2.58 -7.37 26.51
CA TRP A 914 3.25 -6.42 25.64
C TRP A 914 4.62 -6.96 25.23
N LYS A 915 4.79 -7.27 23.94
CA LYS A 915 6.05 -7.70 23.35
C LYS A 915 6.69 -6.55 22.57
N ILE A 916 8.00 -6.41 22.69
CA ILE A 916 8.77 -5.41 21.94
C ILE A 916 10.04 -6.06 21.39
N LYS A 917 10.30 -5.79 20.11
CA LYS A 917 11.56 -6.09 19.41
C LYS A 917 12.19 -4.77 19.00
N ALA A 918 13.42 -4.53 19.45
CA ALA A 918 14.21 -3.38 19.08
C ALA A 918 15.42 -3.84 18.26
N VAL A 919 15.78 -3.06 17.24
CA VAL A 919 16.98 -3.26 16.43
C VAL A 919 17.93 -2.11 16.71
N VAL A 920 19.18 -2.45 16.99
CA VAL A 920 20.26 -1.52 17.32
C VAL A 920 21.37 -1.65 16.30
N LEU A 921 21.73 -0.52 15.69
CA LEU A 921 22.89 -0.38 14.84
C LEU A 921 23.98 0.37 15.61
N SER A 922 25.10 -0.31 15.87
CA SER A 922 26.24 0.22 16.63
C SER A 922 27.51 -0.49 16.19
N GLU A 923 28.65 0.22 16.19
CA GLU A 923 29.96 -0.34 15.79
C GLU A 923 30.39 -1.48 16.72
N GLY A 924 30.15 -1.32 18.03
CA GLY A 924 30.35 -2.32 19.06
C GLY A 924 29.05 -2.77 19.73
N GLN A 925 29.14 -3.67 20.71
CA GLN A 925 27.98 -4.02 21.53
C GLN A 925 27.53 -2.81 22.37
N PRO A 926 26.22 -2.57 22.50
CA PRO A 926 25.71 -1.52 23.37
C PRO A 926 26.08 -1.75 24.84
N ASP A 927 26.47 -0.68 25.53
CA ASP A 927 26.71 -0.67 26.98
C ASP A 927 25.43 -0.96 27.76
N THR A 928 24.31 -0.39 27.29
CA THR A 928 22.97 -0.62 27.85
C THR A 928 21.92 -0.53 26.75
N ALA A 929 20.88 -1.36 26.85
CA ALA A 929 19.67 -1.27 26.06
C ALA A 929 18.47 -1.56 26.97
N ALA A 930 17.53 -0.62 27.08
CA ALA A 930 16.38 -0.76 27.96
C ALA A 930 15.14 -0.10 27.38
N VAL A 931 13.97 -0.69 27.67
CA VAL A 931 12.69 -0.02 27.51
C VAL A 931 12.34 0.72 28.80
N ARG A 932 12.00 1.99 28.66
CA ARG A 932 11.52 2.86 29.71
C ARG A 932 10.02 3.02 29.53
N TRP A 933 9.21 2.59 30.48
CA TRP A 933 7.74 2.68 30.35
C TRP A 933 7.04 3.07 31.66
N ARG A 934 5.83 3.63 31.55
CA ARG A 934 4.94 3.93 32.68
C ARG A 934 3.49 3.94 32.23
N GLU A 935 2.57 4.05 33.20
CA GLU A 935 1.16 4.36 32.89
C GLU A 935 1.07 5.76 32.26
N LEU A 936 0.26 5.89 31.21
CA LEU A 936 0.19 7.09 30.37
C LEU A 936 0.04 8.35 31.23
N GLY A 937 0.99 9.28 31.13
CA GLY A 937 0.95 10.57 31.81
C GLY A 937 1.13 10.55 33.33
N SER A 938 1.48 9.42 33.95
CA SER A 938 1.58 9.32 35.42
C SER A 938 2.77 8.49 35.91
N GLY A 939 3.36 8.94 37.03
CA GLY A 939 4.46 8.24 37.68
C GLY A 939 5.82 8.36 37.00
N GLU A 940 6.81 7.72 37.61
CA GLU A 940 8.19 7.61 37.10
C GLU A 940 8.30 6.49 36.05
N PHE A 941 9.20 6.65 35.09
CA PHE A 941 9.51 5.60 34.12
C PHE A 941 10.18 4.41 34.80
N ARG A 942 9.59 3.24 34.64
CA ARG A 942 10.20 1.96 35.01
C ARG A 942 11.18 1.55 33.93
N SER A 943 12.33 1.03 34.33
CA SER A 943 13.34 0.50 33.42
C SER A 943 13.24 -1.01 33.35
N VAL A 944 13.13 -1.55 32.13
CA VAL A 944 13.25 -2.99 31.88
C VAL A 944 14.38 -3.19 30.87
N PRO A 945 15.48 -3.89 31.25
CA PRO A 945 16.53 -4.23 30.29
C PRO A 945 15.96 -5.00 29.12
N LEU A 946 16.42 -4.69 27.91
CA LEU A 946 16.11 -5.52 26.74
C LEU A 946 17.08 -6.70 26.71
N GLU A 947 16.54 -7.90 26.49
CA GLU A 947 17.33 -9.12 26.34
C GLU A 947 18.00 -9.13 24.97
N HIS A 948 19.32 -9.35 24.94
CA HIS A 948 20.06 -9.50 23.70
C HIS A 948 19.69 -10.84 23.05
N LYS A 949 19.08 -10.80 21.86
CA LYS A 949 18.66 -12.01 21.14
C LYS A 949 19.80 -12.54 20.28
N ALA A 950 20.32 -11.69 19.38
CA ALA A 950 21.48 -11.96 18.54
C ALA A 950 21.86 -10.68 17.78
N ARG A 951 23.16 -10.47 17.51
CA ARG A 951 23.68 -9.33 16.73
C ARG A 951 23.12 -7.99 17.23
N GLY A 952 22.39 -7.23 16.41
CA GLY A 952 21.75 -5.98 16.80
C GLY A 952 20.31 -6.11 17.30
N VAL A 953 19.78 -7.32 17.46
CA VAL A 953 18.37 -7.55 17.82
C VAL A 953 18.21 -7.80 19.32
N PHE A 954 17.28 -7.06 19.92
CA PHE A 954 16.96 -7.11 21.34
C PHE A 954 15.44 -7.25 21.55
N THR A 955 15.02 -7.91 22.62
CA THR A 955 13.59 -8.16 22.90
C THR A 955 13.23 -7.96 24.36
N ALA A 956 11.97 -7.63 24.62
CA ALA A 956 11.38 -7.79 25.96
C ALA A 956 9.92 -8.23 25.84
N ALA A 957 9.46 -8.96 26.86
CA ALA A 957 8.06 -9.32 27.05
C ALA A 957 7.64 -8.87 28.45
N LEU A 958 6.63 -8.02 28.51
CA LEU A 958 6.07 -7.48 29.75
C LEU A 958 4.67 -8.03 29.98
N PRO A 959 4.26 -8.23 31.25
CA PRO A 959 2.91 -8.66 31.56
C PRO A 959 1.87 -7.64 31.05
N PRO A 960 0.61 -8.06 30.86
CA PRO A 960 -0.43 -7.17 30.37
C PRO A 960 -0.53 -5.89 31.20
N PRO A 961 -0.42 -4.70 30.58
CA PRO A 961 -0.53 -3.46 31.32
C PRO A 961 -1.97 -3.25 31.81
N PRO A 962 -2.18 -2.69 33.02
CA PRO A 962 -3.52 -2.48 33.58
C PRO A 962 -4.33 -1.38 32.87
N GLY A 963 -3.68 -0.57 32.04
CA GLY A 963 -4.26 0.55 31.31
C GLY A 963 -3.30 1.06 30.23
N ALA A 964 -3.64 2.18 29.61
CA ALA A 964 -2.79 2.79 28.59
C ALA A 964 -1.40 3.13 29.15
N ILE A 965 -0.35 2.92 28.34
CA ILE A 965 1.04 3.17 28.71
C ILE A 965 1.71 4.14 27.74
N GLU A 966 2.81 4.73 28.19
CA GLU A 966 3.78 5.37 27.32
C GLU A 966 5.17 4.78 27.54
N TYR A 967 5.97 4.73 26.47
CA TYR A 967 7.31 4.17 26.52
C TYR A 967 8.27 4.80 25.52
N TYR A 968 9.56 4.63 25.80
CA TYR A 968 10.64 4.84 24.85
C TYR A 968 11.72 3.78 25.06
N VAL A 969 12.54 3.54 24.04
CA VAL A 969 13.74 2.70 24.13
C VAL A 969 14.94 3.61 24.24
N GLU A 970 15.83 3.31 25.19
CA GLU A 970 17.11 3.99 25.40
C GLU A 970 18.24 3.00 25.17
N VAL A 971 19.18 3.37 24.31
CA VAL A 971 20.39 2.60 24.03
C VAL A 971 21.60 3.50 24.21
N LYS A 972 22.62 3.00 24.89
CA LYS A 972 23.92 3.67 25.04
C LYS A 972 25.01 2.77 24.51
N ALA A 973 25.88 3.33 23.68
CA ALA A 973 27.04 2.63 23.13
C ALA A 973 28.13 3.65 22.80
N GLY A 974 29.38 3.38 23.17
CA GLY A 974 30.52 4.22 22.74
C GLY A 974 30.45 5.68 23.20
N GLY A 975 29.75 5.95 24.30
CA GLY A 975 29.52 7.33 24.80
C GLY A 975 28.36 8.07 24.13
N GLU A 976 27.70 7.49 23.13
CA GLU A 976 26.50 8.02 22.50
C GLU A 976 25.22 7.48 23.16
N THR A 977 24.10 8.18 22.95
CA THR A 977 22.77 7.72 23.38
C THR A 977 21.80 7.86 22.21
N ALA A 978 21.14 6.77 21.85
CA ALA A 978 20.06 6.76 20.87
C ALA A 978 18.72 6.44 21.55
N LEU A 979 17.66 7.09 21.05
CA LEU A 979 16.31 7.00 21.59
C LEU A 979 15.32 6.62 20.49
N PHE A 980 14.36 5.76 20.84
CA PHE A 980 13.16 5.53 20.04
C PHE A 980 11.91 5.81 20.88
N PRO A 981 11.00 6.71 20.46
CA PRO A 981 11.13 7.57 19.28
C PRO A 981 12.20 8.66 19.53
N ALA A 982 12.67 9.32 18.47
CA ALA A 982 13.67 10.39 18.58
C ALA A 982 13.22 11.57 19.47
N THR A 983 11.91 11.73 19.69
CA THR A 983 11.31 12.77 20.53
C THR A 983 11.35 12.48 22.03
N ALA A 984 11.80 11.30 22.46
CA ALA A 984 11.85 10.93 23.86
C ALA A 984 12.91 11.75 24.65
N PRO A 985 12.74 11.92 25.98
CA PRO A 985 11.57 11.56 26.78
C PRO A 985 10.42 12.58 26.68
N GLY A 986 10.54 13.60 25.83
CA GLY A 986 9.59 14.71 25.72
C GLY A 986 8.25 14.32 25.08
N LEU A 987 8.28 13.53 24.01
CA LEU A 987 7.13 12.84 23.44
C LEU A 987 7.52 11.38 23.21
N ASN A 988 6.74 10.47 23.77
CA ASN A 988 7.03 9.04 23.80
C ASN A 988 6.05 8.28 22.91
N GLN A 989 6.36 7.01 22.61
CA GLN A 989 5.37 6.12 22.00
C GLN A 989 4.28 5.81 23.02
N THR A 990 3.04 5.63 22.55
CA THR A 990 1.89 5.39 23.42
C THR A 990 1.07 4.21 22.92
N VAL A 991 0.64 3.38 23.87
CA VAL A 991 -0.13 2.17 23.60
C VAL A 991 -1.40 2.23 24.43
N ILE A 992 -2.55 2.22 23.78
CA ILE A 992 -3.82 2.09 24.51
C ILE A 992 -4.12 0.62 24.80
N VAL A 993 -4.77 0.34 25.93
CA VAL A 993 -5.35 -0.98 26.20
C VAL A 993 -6.81 -0.90 25.78
N LEU A 994 -7.19 -1.72 24.81
CA LEU A 994 -8.55 -1.79 24.30
C LEU A 994 -9.48 -2.33 25.41
N PRO A 995 -10.75 -1.90 25.45
CA PRO A 995 -11.69 -2.35 26.48
C PRO A 995 -11.89 -3.87 26.47
N VAL A 996 -12.20 -4.43 27.64
CA VAL A 996 -12.62 -5.83 27.77
C VAL A 996 -13.93 -6.04 27.00
N VAL A 997 -14.01 -7.13 26.23
CA VAL A 997 -15.26 -7.55 25.58
C VAL A 997 -16.21 -8.06 26.67
N LYS A 998 -17.37 -7.42 26.82
CA LYS A 998 -18.40 -7.84 27.77
C LYS A 998 -19.31 -8.91 27.20
#